data_AF-A0A8H4VX32-F1
#
_entry.id   AF-A0A8H4VX32-F1
#
_cell.length_a   1.000
_cell.length_b   1.000
_cell.length_c   1.000
_cell.angle_alpha   90.00
_cell.angle_beta   90.00
_cell.angle_gamma   90.00
#
_symmetry.space_group_name_H-M   'P 1'
#
loop_
_entity.id
_entity.type
_entity.pdbx_description
1 polymer ?
#
loop_
_entity_poly.entity_id
_entity_poly.type
_entity_poly.pdbx_seq_one_letter_code
_entity_poly.pdbx_strand_id
1 'polypeptide(L)'
;MPRRIPNSIRKKRANQLLKRAIKRGDIEPEDVPKKTPRKKTRKQNLPSDTAAVVSARKLQSAFVKLPPDFLKTTRQLAFDLPLSRPIPDEKAIYHGFEREDEATDALTCPKRPKWRFDMTKTEVERNEEGVFKKYLSQTDDVLEKWQSGTDEPDPLGPVTMPRSPSYFERNLEVWRQLWRVTEISQIILVLLDSRCPIVHYPPSLSNYLADRKVILVLTKVDIAGPARVQAWINYINNRYPNSRIVQVESYVEKATTADHQGRKQYQPHIPEHFRATLINEIKQVHAELLQPPERVASNPDRLKSWVPPVKREVDWDGLLNAKGDNVGLAVGGATVPRPQSPEEQDGQHGQRHEPTQLTIGLIGQPNVGKSSLLNALFGASRVRTSSTPGKTKHFQTLYWTHDVRLVDCPGLVMPNFVPMEMQVLCGILPISRVSAVPSCIHFATELLPLERILNLTYPTAAPPPAAEDKRTWRGDRKSKDQDRPNDSEPPKWTAMDILTAYAIRKGWMTAKAGRPDTHRAGNALLRALAEGKIGWAFWPPDTPPEQIAAAGGDGHGLWIPRADSTDEEEFGRGEDADDKAFNSNSEETEEEDDDSEITEEEEDGEGGDVGSVGVGMFGALAIEEEDDDEEEEEESEK
;
A
#
# COMPACT_ATOMS: atom_id res chain seq x y z
N MET A 1 -18.37 -17.85 40.24
CA MET A 1 -17.28 -18.83 39.98
C MET A 1 -16.14 -18.56 40.96
N PRO A 2 -15.47 -19.57 41.54
CA PRO A 2 -14.38 -19.33 42.47
C PRO A 2 -13.16 -18.77 41.72
N ARG A 3 -12.56 -17.68 42.23
CA ARG A 3 -11.36 -17.06 41.65
C ARG A 3 -10.21 -18.07 41.65
N ARG A 4 -9.62 -18.34 40.47
CA ARG A 4 -8.43 -19.19 40.33
C ARG A 4 -7.25 -18.54 41.06
N ILE A 5 -6.70 -19.26 42.03
CA ILE A 5 -5.47 -18.86 42.73
C ILE A 5 -4.30 -18.99 41.75
N PRO A 6 -3.46 -17.96 41.57
CA PRO A 6 -2.31 -18.03 40.67
C PRO A 6 -1.29 -19.04 41.21
N ASN A 7 -0.86 -19.98 40.35
CA ASN A 7 0.15 -20.97 40.71
C ASN A 7 1.49 -20.28 40.99
N SER A 8 2.04 -20.46 42.19
CA SER A 8 3.33 -19.86 42.56
C SER A 8 4.45 -20.33 41.63
N ILE A 9 5.46 -19.48 41.44
CA ILE A 9 6.63 -19.72 40.57
C ILE A 9 7.30 -21.06 40.90
N ARG A 10 7.29 -21.46 42.19
CA ARG A 10 7.83 -22.73 42.66
C ARG A 10 7.07 -23.94 42.09
N LYS A 11 5.75 -23.84 41.96
CA LYS A 11 4.88 -24.88 41.39
C LYS A 11 5.05 -25.00 39.87
N LYS A 12 5.28 -23.88 39.17
CA LYS A 12 5.62 -23.88 37.74
C LYS A 12 6.96 -24.57 37.45
N ARG A 13 7.99 -24.30 38.26
CA ARG A 13 9.30 -24.98 38.14
C ARG A 13 9.20 -26.49 38.41
N ALA A 14 8.45 -26.88 39.44
CA ALA A 14 8.23 -28.30 39.74
C ALA A 14 7.53 -29.03 38.57
N ASN A 15 6.52 -28.42 37.96
CA ASN A 15 5.81 -29.00 36.82
C ASN A 15 6.69 -29.10 35.55
N GLN A 16 7.59 -28.15 35.33
CA GLN A 16 8.55 -28.23 34.21
C GLN A 16 9.60 -29.32 34.43
N LEU A 17 10.06 -29.53 35.66
CA LEU A 17 10.96 -30.62 36.00
C LEU A 17 10.27 -31.98 35.85
N LEU A 18 9.02 -32.10 36.29
CA LEU A 18 8.21 -33.31 36.15
C LEU A 18 8.00 -33.66 34.66
N LYS A 19 7.66 -32.68 33.82
CA LYS A 19 7.52 -32.88 32.37
C LYS A 19 8.83 -33.30 31.69
N ARG A 20 9.97 -32.80 32.16
CA ARG A 20 11.29 -33.19 31.65
C ARG A 20 11.68 -34.60 32.08
N ALA A 21 11.33 -35.01 33.30
CA ALA A 21 11.53 -36.37 33.79
C ALA A 21 10.67 -37.39 33.02
N ILE A 22 9.40 -37.06 32.75
CA ILE A 22 8.52 -37.89 31.91
C ILE A 22 9.07 -38.01 30.49
N LYS A 23 9.56 -36.90 29.89
CA LYS A 23 10.14 -36.91 28.54
C LYS A 23 11.48 -37.66 28.43
N ARG A 24 12.20 -37.83 29.54
CA ARG A 24 13.40 -38.69 29.62
C ARG A 24 13.10 -40.16 29.89
N GLY A 25 11.85 -40.50 30.18
CA GLY A 25 11.45 -41.86 30.55
C GLY A 25 11.74 -42.23 32.01
N ASP A 26 12.11 -41.25 32.85
CA ASP A 26 12.41 -41.49 34.27
C ASP A 26 11.13 -41.72 35.11
N ILE A 27 9.96 -41.29 34.59
CA ILE A 27 8.64 -41.38 35.25
C ILE A 27 7.57 -41.65 34.18
N GLU A 28 6.68 -42.62 34.41
CA GLU A 28 5.54 -42.90 33.52
C GLU A 28 4.44 -41.83 33.64
N PRO A 29 3.80 -41.43 32.53
CA PRO A 29 2.73 -40.44 32.56
C PRO A 29 1.46 -41.01 33.23
N GLU A 30 0.78 -40.19 34.05
CA GLU A 30 -0.48 -40.59 34.68
C GLU A 30 -1.63 -40.73 33.66
N ASP A 31 -2.36 -41.85 33.74
CA ASP A 31 -3.59 -42.09 32.98
C ASP A 31 -4.74 -41.22 33.49
N VAL A 32 -5.14 -40.21 32.71
CA VAL A 32 -6.30 -39.37 33.03
C VAL A 32 -7.57 -40.01 32.44
N PRO A 33 -8.60 -40.29 33.25
CA PRO A 33 -9.83 -40.90 32.74
C PRO A 33 -10.58 -39.94 31.80
N LYS A 34 -10.93 -40.43 30.60
CA LYS A 34 -11.71 -39.69 29.59
C LYS A 34 -13.06 -39.25 30.18
N LYS A 35 -13.32 -37.94 30.22
CA LYS A 35 -14.60 -37.39 30.68
C LYS A 35 -15.69 -37.64 29.66
N THR A 36 -16.80 -38.24 30.09
CA THR A 36 -18.03 -38.39 29.30
C THR A 36 -18.64 -37.02 28.95
N PRO A 37 -19.16 -36.84 27.72
CA PRO A 37 -19.69 -35.56 27.28
C PRO A 37 -21.02 -35.27 27.99
N ARG A 38 -21.09 -34.14 28.71
CA ARG A 38 -22.36 -33.62 29.25
C ARG A 38 -23.21 -33.06 28.11
N LYS A 39 -24.46 -33.52 27.99
CA LYS A 39 -25.49 -32.90 27.14
C LYS A 39 -25.61 -31.41 27.50
N LYS A 40 -25.17 -30.53 26.59
CA LYS A 40 -25.37 -29.08 26.71
C LYS A 40 -26.82 -28.76 26.35
N THR A 41 -27.57 -28.21 27.29
CA THR A 41 -28.81 -27.48 27.00
C THR A 41 -28.47 -26.30 26.09
N ARG A 42 -29.08 -26.29 24.89
CA ARG A 42 -28.91 -25.33 23.80
C ARG A 42 -29.23 -23.91 24.30
N LYS A 43 -28.20 -23.12 24.62
CA LYS A 43 -28.32 -21.66 24.56
C LYS A 43 -28.23 -21.28 23.09
N GLN A 44 -29.23 -20.58 22.58
CA GLN A 44 -29.20 -19.99 21.25
C GLN A 44 -27.99 -19.06 21.16
N ASN A 45 -26.99 -19.44 20.35
CA ASN A 45 -25.92 -18.54 19.96
C ASN A 45 -26.51 -17.50 19.01
N LEU A 46 -26.25 -16.22 19.27
CA LEU A 46 -26.40 -15.16 18.26
C LEU A 46 -25.42 -15.46 17.10
N PRO A 47 -25.75 -15.10 15.85
CA PRO A 47 -24.91 -15.42 14.70
C PRO A 47 -23.56 -14.70 14.82
N SER A 48 -22.46 -15.45 14.69
CA SER A 48 -21.11 -14.90 14.59
C SER A 48 -20.86 -14.31 13.20
N ASP A 49 -20.03 -13.26 13.17
CA ASP A 49 -19.64 -12.37 12.06
C ASP A 49 -18.85 -13.05 10.90
N THR A 50 -19.16 -14.30 10.55
CA THR A 50 -18.44 -15.10 9.55
C THR A 50 -18.50 -14.49 8.15
N ALA A 51 -19.63 -13.88 7.78
CA ALA A 51 -19.81 -13.23 6.49
C ALA A 51 -18.87 -12.03 6.27
N ALA A 52 -18.63 -11.21 7.30
CA ALA A 52 -17.72 -10.08 7.23
C ALA A 52 -16.26 -10.53 7.04
N VAL A 53 -15.86 -11.60 7.73
CA VAL A 53 -14.51 -12.19 7.62
C VAL A 53 -14.28 -12.78 6.22
N VAL A 54 -15.27 -13.51 5.67
CA VAL A 54 -15.20 -14.06 4.32
C VAL A 54 -15.10 -12.96 3.27
N SER A 55 -15.91 -11.90 3.39
CA SER A 55 -15.84 -10.73 2.49
C SER A 55 -14.47 -10.04 2.56
N ALA A 56 -13.89 -9.90 3.76
CA ALA A 56 -12.57 -9.29 3.93
C ALA A 56 -11.42 -10.13 3.35
N ARG A 57 -11.55 -11.46 3.30
CA ARG A 57 -10.60 -12.35 2.61
C ARG A 57 -10.68 -12.20 1.09
N LYS A 58 -11.87 -12.03 0.54
CA LYS A 58 -12.10 -11.82 -0.90
C LYS A 58 -11.52 -10.50 -1.44
N LEU A 59 -11.24 -9.51 -0.59
CA LEU A 59 -10.75 -8.18 -1.00
C LEU A 59 -9.23 -7.99 -0.81
N GLN A 60 -8.47 -9.08 -0.74
CA GLN A 60 -7.01 -9.01 -0.65
C GLN A 60 -6.36 -8.89 -2.03
N SER A 61 -5.47 -7.92 -2.19
CA SER A 61 -4.68 -7.78 -3.41
C SER A 61 -3.86 -9.03 -3.69
N ALA A 62 -3.89 -9.46 -4.95
CA ALA A 62 -3.19 -10.64 -5.45
C ALA A 62 -2.11 -10.23 -6.47
N PHE A 63 -0.87 -10.60 -6.18
CA PHE A 63 0.31 -10.29 -7.00
C PHE A 63 1.05 -11.59 -7.38
N VAL A 64 1.68 -11.61 -8.55
CA VAL A 64 2.41 -12.77 -9.08
C VAL A 64 3.69 -13.04 -8.28
N LYS A 65 4.04 -14.31 -8.06
CA LYS A 65 5.32 -14.66 -7.42
C LYS A 65 6.48 -14.50 -8.41
N LEU A 66 7.62 -14.01 -7.93
CA LEU A 66 8.83 -13.92 -8.76
C LEU A 66 9.44 -15.32 -9.01
N PRO A 67 9.98 -15.58 -10.21
CA PRO A 67 10.70 -16.83 -10.49
C PRO A 67 11.93 -17.02 -9.58
N PRO A 68 12.23 -18.26 -9.12
CA PRO A 68 13.39 -18.53 -8.28
C PRO A 68 14.73 -18.11 -8.90
N ASP A 69 14.89 -18.30 -10.22
CA ASP A 69 16.12 -17.93 -10.93
C ASP A 69 16.34 -16.42 -10.94
N PHE A 70 15.27 -15.63 -11.06
CA PHE A 70 15.34 -14.18 -10.96
C PHE A 70 15.85 -13.74 -9.58
N LEU A 71 15.35 -14.35 -8.50
CA LEU A 71 15.76 -14.06 -7.13
C LEU A 71 17.24 -14.40 -6.89
N LYS A 72 17.69 -15.55 -7.39
CA LYS A 72 19.09 -15.97 -7.28
C LYS A 72 20.02 -15.03 -8.04
N THR A 73 19.65 -14.70 -9.28
CA THR A 73 20.45 -13.85 -10.18
C THR A 73 20.57 -12.42 -9.63
N THR A 74 19.45 -11.79 -9.27
CA THR A 74 19.46 -10.42 -8.73
C THR A 74 20.21 -10.32 -7.40
N ARG A 75 20.13 -11.35 -6.55
CA ARG A 75 20.91 -11.41 -5.32
C ARG A 75 22.41 -11.46 -5.59
N GLN A 76 22.85 -12.26 -6.56
CA GLN A 76 24.26 -12.34 -6.93
C GLN A 76 24.75 -11.01 -7.53
N LEU A 77 24.00 -10.44 -8.46
CA LEU A 77 24.32 -9.14 -9.05
C LEU A 77 24.37 -8.00 -8.01
N ALA A 78 23.56 -8.06 -6.96
CA ALA A 78 23.63 -7.08 -5.87
C ALA A 78 24.95 -7.12 -5.08
N PHE A 79 25.69 -8.25 -5.12
CA PHE A 79 27.06 -8.35 -4.61
C PHE A 79 28.09 -7.88 -5.62
N ASP A 80 27.88 -8.15 -6.91
CA ASP A 80 28.92 -8.00 -7.92
C ASP A 80 28.92 -6.62 -8.59
N LEU A 81 27.76 -5.94 -8.68
CA LEU A 81 27.62 -4.67 -9.38
C LEU A 81 28.06 -3.48 -8.51
N PRO A 82 29.16 -2.79 -8.87
CA PRO A 82 29.61 -1.61 -8.15
C PRO A 82 28.71 -0.41 -8.43
N LEU A 83 28.46 0.39 -7.41
CA LEU A 83 27.67 1.62 -7.49
C LEU A 83 28.55 2.79 -7.94
N SER A 84 28.12 3.48 -8.99
CA SER A 84 28.78 4.68 -9.48
C SER A 84 28.55 5.86 -8.53
N ARG A 85 29.63 6.58 -8.22
CA ARG A 85 29.63 7.81 -7.40
C ARG A 85 30.55 8.85 -8.05
N PRO A 86 30.19 10.15 -8.06
CA PRO A 86 28.90 10.73 -7.65
C PRO A 86 27.73 10.21 -8.52
N ILE A 87 26.50 10.29 -8.01
CA ILE A 87 25.31 9.93 -8.78
C ILE A 87 25.08 11.02 -9.86
N PRO A 88 24.96 10.66 -11.14
CA PRO A 88 24.71 11.64 -12.20
C PRO A 88 23.39 12.39 -11.97
N ASP A 89 23.37 13.70 -12.24
CA ASP A 89 22.18 14.55 -12.07
C ASP A 89 20.99 14.08 -12.93
N GLU A 90 21.26 13.46 -14.07
CA GLU A 90 20.24 12.86 -14.95
C GLU A 90 19.41 11.77 -14.26
N LYS A 91 19.99 11.06 -13.27
CA LYS A 91 19.28 10.05 -12.46
C LYS A 91 18.27 10.69 -11.50
N ALA A 92 18.35 12.01 -11.27
CA ALA A 92 17.36 12.74 -10.50
C ALA A 92 16.08 13.06 -11.31
N ILE A 93 16.13 12.90 -12.63
CA ILE A 93 15.02 13.11 -13.56
C ILE A 93 14.28 11.79 -13.78
N TYR A 94 12.95 11.83 -13.77
CA TYR A 94 12.13 10.69 -14.16
C TYR A 94 12.05 10.59 -15.68
N HIS A 95 12.56 9.51 -16.27
CA HIS A 95 12.54 9.28 -17.73
C HIS A 95 11.42 8.35 -18.20
N GLY A 96 10.61 7.81 -17.29
CA GLY A 96 9.69 6.72 -17.62
C GLY A 96 10.39 5.38 -17.79
N PHE A 97 9.61 4.32 -17.99
CA PHE A 97 10.12 2.97 -18.30
C PHE A 97 9.39 2.34 -19.51
N GLU A 98 8.55 3.12 -20.18
CA GLU A 98 7.91 2.79 -21.46
C GLU A 98 8.98 2.74 -22.55
N ARG A 99 8.89 1.79 -23.48
CA ARG A 99 9.76 1.76 -24.66
C ARG A 99 9.26 2.76 -25.71
N GLU A 100 10.15 3.26 -26.56
CA GLU A 100 9.77 4.19 -27.65
C GLU A 100 8.71 3.60 -28.59
N ASP A 101 8.74 2.27 -28.81
CA ASP A 101 7.80 1.55 -29.67
C ASP A 101 6.48 1.17 -28.97
N GLU A 102 6.37 1.40 -27.66
CA GLU A 102 5.17 1.00 -26.91
C GLU A 102 4.05 2.02 -27.06
N ALA A 103 2.91 1.53 -27.54
CA ALA A 103 1.71 2.34 -27.57
C ALA A 103 1.30 2.71 -26.14
N THR A 104 1.19 4.00 -25.88
CA THR A 104 0.72 4.58 -24.60
C THR A 104 -0.64 4.04 -24.15
N ASP A 105 -1.45 3.55 -25.09
CA ASP A 105 -2.78 2.98 -24.86
C ASP A 105 -2.79 1.43 -24.78
N ALA A 106 -1.62 0.77 -24.79
CA ALA A 106 -1.54 -0.69 -24.75
C ALA A 106 -2.08 -1.29 -23.43
N LEU A 107 -1.85 -0.58 -22.32
CA LEU A 107 -2.39 -0.93 -21.01
C LEU A 107 -3.70 -0.18 -20.77
N THR A 108 -4.72 -0.89 -20.28
CA THR A 108 -6.05 -0.31 -20.02
C THR A 108 -6.53 -0.61 -18.62
N CYS A 109 -7.60 0.04 -18.16
CA CYS A 109 -8.34 -0.40 -16.98
C CYS A 109 -9.66 -1.07 -17.44
N PRO A 110 -10.07 -2.20 -16.84
CA PRO A 110 -11.27 -2.90 -17.24
C PRO A 110 -12.49 -2.03 -16.96
N LYS A 111 -13.31 -1.78 -17.98
CA LYS A 111 -14.62 -1.13 -17.82
C LYS A 111 -15.64 -2.17 -17.40
N ARG A 112 -16.51 -1.79 -16.46
CA ARG A 112 -17.62 -2.65 -16.04
C ARG A 112 -18.52 -2.94 -17.25
N PRO A 113 -18.85 -4.21 -17.54
CA PRO A 113 -19.84 -4.55 -18.55
C PRO A 113 -21.16 -3.85 -18.26
N LYS A 114 -21.89 -3.47 -19.30
CA LYS A 114 -23.25 -2.93 -19.13
C LYS A 114 -24.12 -4.01 -18.51
N TRP A 115 -24.77 -3.67 -17.40
CA TRP A 115 -25.75 -4.51 -16.74
C TRP A 115 -27.12 -3.82 -16.78
N ARG A 116 -28.18 -4.61 -16.57
CA ARG A 116 -29.55 -4.14 -16.55
C ARG A 116 -30.27 -4.74 -15.34
N PHE A 117 -31.33 -4.08 -14.88
CA PHE A 117 -32.09 -4.53 -13.69
C PHE A 117 -32.82 -5.87 -13.89
N ASP A 118 -33.05 -6.30 -15.13
CA ASP A 118 -33.62 -7.62 -15.45
C ASP A 118 -32.60 -8.77 -15.34
N MET A 119 -31.30 -8.47 -15.27
CA MET A 119 -30.27 -9.49 -15.15
C MET A 119 -30.20 -10.04 -13.74
N THR A 120 -30.03 -11.36 -13.62
CA THR A 120 -29.80 -11.97 -12.32
C THR A 120 -28.39 -11.62 -11.79
N LYS A 121 -28.21 -11.67 -10.47
CA LYS A 121 -26.90 -11.42 -9.85
C LYS A 121 -25.81 -12.33 -10.43
N THR A 122 -26.12 -13.61 -10.59
CA THR A 122 -25.18 -14.63 -11.12
C THR A 122 -24.80 -14.34 -12.57
N GLU A 123 -25.75 -13.88 -13.40
CA GLU A 123 -25.46 -13.44 -14.77
C GLU A 123 -24.53 -12.23 -14.81
N VAL A 124 -24.78 -11.22 -13.97
CA VAL A 124 -23.91 -10.03 -13.88
C VAL A 124 -22.51 -10.44 -13.43
N GLU A 125 -22.40 -11.27 -12.40
CA GLU A 125 -21.11 -11.75 -11.88
C GLU A 125 -20.34 -12.53 -12.94
N ARG A 126 -21.00 -13.46 -13.65
CA ARG A 126 -20.38 -14.24 -14.74
C ARG A 126 -19.90 -13.36 -15.90
N ASN A 127 -20.68 -12.34 -16.26
CA ASN A 127 -20.29 -11.40 -17.32
C ASN A 127 -19.07 -10.56 -16.93
N GLU A 128 -19.05 -10.07 -15.69
CA GLU A 128 -17.91 -9.34 -15.12
C GLU A 128 -16.65 -10.21 -15.07
N GLU A 129 -16.77 -11.47 -14.63
CA GLU A 129 -15.67 -12.44 -14.59
C GLU A 129 -15.11 -12.74 -15.99
N GLY A 130 -15.98 -12.96 -16.98
CA GLY A 130 -15.57 -13.23 -18.35
C GLY A 130 -14.77 -12.08 -18.97
N VAL A 131 -15.23 -10.83 -18.80
CA VAL A 131 -14.53 -9.64 -19.28
C VAL A 131 -13.21 -9.44 -18.54
N PHE A 132 -13.21 -9.65 -17.22
CA PHE A 132 -12.01 -9.48 -16.41
C PHE A 132 -10.93 -10.52 -16.75
N LYS A 133 -11.29 -11.78 -16.98
CA LYS A 133 -10.36 -12.83 -17.40
C LYS A 133 -9.66 -12.48 -18.72
N LYS A 134 -10.42 -11.96 -19.70
CA LYS A 134 -9.85 -11.50 -20.98
C LYS A 134 -8.93 -10.29 -20.80
N TYR A 135 -9.31 -9.36 -19.93
CA TYR A 135 -8.47 -8.21 -19.58
C TYR A 135 -7.14 -8.66 -18.95
N LEU A 136 -7.16 -9.63 -18.04
CA LEU A 136 -5.94 -10.17 -17.42
C LEU A 136 -5.00 -10.76 -18.46
N SER A 137 -5.49 -11.63 -19.35
CA SER A 137 -4.64 -12.25 -20.37
C SER A 137 -4.01 -11.21 -21.31
N GLN A 138 -4.80 -10.21 -21.74
CA GLN A 138 -4.29 -9.13 -22.60
C GLN A 138 -3.24 -8.27 -21.90
N THR A 139 -3.44 -7.98 -20.61
CA THR A 139 -2.51 -7.19 -19.81
C THR A 139 -1.22 -7.96 -19.55
N ASP A 140 -1.31 -9.25 -19.23
CA ASP A 140 -0.17 -10.14 -19.03
C ASP A 140 0.66 -10.25 -20.31
N ASP A 141 0.03 -10.49 -21.47
CA ASP A 141 0.72 -10.55 -22.76
C ASP A 141 1.52 -9.26 -23.07
N VAL A 142 0.97 -8.10 -22.72
CA VAL A 142 1.63 -6.80 -22.93
C VAL A 142 2.81 -6.62 -21.96
N LEU A 143 2.61 -6.95 -20.68
CA LEU A 143 3.65 -6.79 -19.66
C LEU A 143 4.78 -7.82 -19.82
N GLU A 144 4.48 -9.04 -20.23
CA GLU A 144 5.48 -10.07 -20.53
C GLU A 144 6.36 -9.65 -21.71
N LYS A 145 5.77 -9.06 -22.76
CA LYS A 145 6.53 -8.47 -23.89
C LYS A 145 7.39 -7.30 -23.46
N TRP A 146 6.86 -6.39 -22.63
CA TRP A 146 7.64 -5.27 -22.09
C TRP A 146 8.80 -5.74 -21.21
N GLN A 147 8.57 -6.77 -20.39
CA GLN A 147 9.59 -7.35 -19.50
C GLN A 147 10.68 -8.08 -20.29
N SER A 148 10.30 -8.90 -21.27
CA SER A 148 11.20 -9.74 -22.06
C SER A 148 11.89 -9.03 -23.21
N GLY A 149 11.38 -7.87 -23.64
CA GLY A 149 11.63 -7.42 -25.00
C GLY A 149 13.10 -7.19 -25.36
N THR A 150 13.44 -7.77 -26.52
CA THR A 150 14.41 -7.45 -27.60
C THR A 150 15.81 -6.88 -27.36
N ASP A 151 16.20 -6.41 -26.19
CA ASP A 151 17.62 -6.20 -25.95
C ASP A 151 18.22 -7.58 -25.70
N GLU A 152 18.62 -8.29 -26.76
CA GLU A 152 19.56 -9.40 -26.57
C GLU A 152 20.71 -8.82 -25.75
N PRO A 153 20.97 -9.36 -24.56
CA PRO A 153 22.00 -8.80 -23.70
C PRO A 153 23.28 -8.77 -24.52
N ASP A 154 23.77 -7.56 -24.81
CA ASP A 154 25.01 -7.39 -25.55
C ASP A 154 26.06 -8.22 -24.79
N PRO A 155 26.58 -9.31 -25.38
CA PRO A 155 27.50 -10.18 -24.67
C PRO A 155 28.81 -9.46 -24.31
N LEU A 156 29.07 -8.28 -24.92
CA LEU A 156 30.18 -7.38 -24.62
C LEU A 156 29.76 -6.15 -23.78
N GLY A 157 28.47 -5.99 -23.51
CA GLY A 157 27.91 -4.88 -22.73
C GLY A 157 28.17 -5.02 -21.23
N PRO A 158 27.98 -3.94 -20.45
CA PRO A 158 28.06 -4.02 -19.00
C PRO A 158 26.95 -4.92 -18.46
N VAL A 159 27.30 -5.79 -17.51
CA VAL A 159 26.33 -6.60 -16.79
C VAL A 159 25.38 -5.67 -16.03
N THR A 160 24.07 -5.84 -16.23
CA THR A 160 23.02 -5.04 -15.59
C THR A 160 22.00 -5.91 -14.91
N MET A 161 21.23 -5.33 -13.98
CA MET A 161 20.12 -6.05 -13.34
C MET A 161 19.06 -6.43 -14.39
N PRO A 162 18.53 -7.68 -14.36
CA PRO A 162 17.43 -8.06 -15.21
C PRO A 162 16.18 -7.25 -14.88
N ARG A 163 15.37 -6.94 -15.90
CA ARG A 163 14.11 -6.18 -15.73
C ARG A 163 13.10 -7.00 -14.92
N SER A 164 12.61 -6.41 -13.84
CA SER A 164 11.57 -7.00 -13.00
C SER A 164 10.18 -6.86 -13.64
N PRO A 165 9.21 -7.70 -13.25
CA PRO A 165 7.84 -7.54 -13.72
C PRO A 165 7.19 -6.29 -13.12
N SER A 166 6.13 -5.80 -13.77
CA SER A 166 5.24 -4.79 -13.21
C SER A 166 4.06 -5.47 -12.51
N TYR A 167 3.77 -5.05 -11.28
CA TYR A 167 2.62 -5.56 -10.53
C TYR A 167 1.38 -4.70 -10.73
N PHE A 168 0.23 -5.36 -10.85
CA PHE A 168 -1.08 -4.71 -10.87
C PHE A 168 -2.09 -5.59 -10.13
N GLU A 169 -3.26 -5.03 -9.81
CA GLU A 169 -4.30 -5.77 -9.08
C GLU A 169 -4.95 -6.84 -9.96
N ARG A 170 -4.88 -8.09 -9.49
CA ARG A 170 -5.47 -9.25 -10.17
C ARG A 170 -6.79 -9.71 -9.56
N ASN A 171 -7.22 -9.10 -8.46
CA ASN A 171 -8.45 -9.46 -7.78
C ASN A 171 -9.66 -8.64 -8.29
N LEU A 172 -10.62 -9.32 -8.92
CA LEU A 172 -11.86 -8.71 -9.45
C LEU A 172 -12.65 -7.96 -8.39
N GLU A 173 -12.69 -8.43 -7.15
CA GLU A 173 -13.47 -7.79 -6.08
C GLU A 173 -12.97 -6.39 -5.74
N VAL A 174 -11.66 -6.14 -5.91
CA VAL A 174 -11.06 -4.82 -5.72
C VAL A 174 -11.44 -3.91 -6.90
N TRP A 175 -11.43 -4.42 -8.13
CA TRP A 175 -11.91 -3.70 -9.31
C TRP A 175 -13.40 -3.38 -9.24
N ARG A 176 -14.23 -4.27 -8.69
CA ARG A 176 -15.64 -4.01 -8.39
C ARG A 176 -15.81 -2.81 -7.46
N GLN A 177 -14.90 -2.60 -6.50
CA GLN A 177 -14.95 -1.39 -5.65
C GLN A 177 -14.65 -0.13 -6.46
N LEU A 178 -13.66 -0.16 -7.36
CA LEU A 178 -13.37 0.97 -8.25
C LEU A 178 -14.60 1.33 -9.09
N TRP A 179 -15.24 0.33 -9.72
CA TRP A 179 -16.44 0.54 -10.54
C TRP A 179 -17.57 1.18 -9.73
N ARG A 180 -17.81 0.71 -8.51
CA ARG A 180 -18.82 1.32 -7.62
C ARG A 180 -18.51 2.79 -7.34
N VAL A 181 -17.26 3.12 -6.98
CA VAL A 181 -16.87 4.51 -6.71
C VAL A 181 -17.05 5.39 -7.94
N THR A 182 -16.62 4.93 -9.11
CA THR A 182 -16.66 5.72 -10.34
C THR A 182 -18.08 5.89 -10.89
N GLU A 183 -18.98 4.94 -10.63
CA GLU A 183 -20.39 5.00 -11.02
C GLU A 183 -21.20 5.96 -10.13
N ILE A 184 -20.99 5.94 -8.82
CA ILE A 184 -21.82 6.74 -7.88
C ILE A 184 -21.32 8.16 -7.65
N SER A 185 -20.05 8.45 -7.95
CA SER A 185 -19.43 9.74 -7.65
C SER A 185 -19.65 10.73 -8.79
N GLN A 186 -20.04 11.96 -8.45
CA GLN A 186 -20.15 13.05 -9.42
C GLN A 186 -18.80 13.72 -9.66
N ILE A 187 -17.98 13.81 -8.62
CA ILE A 187 -16.61 14.34 -8.65
C ILE A 187 -15.66 13.26 -8.16
N ILE A 188 -14.52 13.09 -8.83
CA ILE A 188 -13.50 12.12 -8.45
C ILE A 188 -12.22 12.87 -8.07
N LEU A 189 -11.76 12.64 -6.85
CA LEU A 189 -10.43 13.05 -6.39
C LEU A 189 -9.46 11.89 -6.64
N VAL A 190 -8.48 12.11 -7.51
CA VAL A 190 -7.40 11.14 -7.75
C VAL A 190 -6.16 11.59 -6.98
N LEU A 191 -5.79 10.83 -5.96
CA LEU A 191 -4.66 11.16 -5.09
C LEU A 191 -3.36 10.58 -5.65
N LEU A 192 -2.35 11.44 -5.72
CA LEU A 192 -1.02 11.14 -6.25
C LEU A 192 0.04 11.48 -5.19
N ASP A 193 1.07 10.64 -5.08
CA ASP A 193 2.25 10.97 -4.28
C ASP A 193 3.12 11.97 -5.04
N SER A 194 3.42 13.12 -4.42
CA SER A 194 4.20 14.19 -5.07
C SER A 194 5.65 13.83 -5.37
N ARG A 195 6.18 12.73 -4.81
CA ARG A 195 7.55 12.27 -5.08
C ARG A 195 7.75 11.79 -6.51
N CYS A 196 6.70 11.21 -7.12
CA CYS A 196 6.65 10.82 -8.53
C CYS A 196 5.18 10.66 -8.98
N PRO A 197 4.45 11.75 -9.25
CA PRO A 197 3.01 11.70 -9.50
C PRO A 197 2.58 10.83 -10.69
N ILE A 198 3.39 10.79 -11.75
CA ILE A 198 3.02 10.14 -13.01
C ILE A 198 2.92 8.60 -12.86
N VAL A 199 3.66 8.01 -11.94
CA VAL A 199 3.54 6.57 -11.60
C VAL A 199 2.16 6.25 -11.00
N HIS A 200 1.55 7.22 -10.33
CA HIS A 200 0.22 7.10 -9.71
C HIS A 200 -0.93 7.48 -10.66
N TYR A 201 -0.64 8.12 -11.80
CA TYR A 201 -1.61 8.52 -12.81
C TYR A 201 -1.21 8.04 -14.22
N PRO A 202 -1.17 6.71 -14.45
CA PRO A 202 -0.81 6.17 -15.77
C PRO A 202 -1.86 6.51 -16.84
N PRO A 203 -1.48 6.48 -18.14
CA PRO A 203 -2.41 6.65 -19.25
C PRO A 203 -3.65 5.75 -19.18
N SER A 204 -3.48 4.51 -18.72
CA SER A 204 -4.55 3.54 -18.50
C SER A 204 -5.67 4.07 -17.60
N LEU A 205 -5.30 4.80 -16.52
CA LEU A 205 -6.24 5.41 -15.58
C LEU A 205 -6.81 6.72 -16.14
N SER A 206 -5.99 7.57 -16.78
CA SER A 206 -6.48 8.82 -17.36
C SER A 206 -7.53 8.57 -18.44
N ASN A 207 -7.30 7.58 -19.31
CA ASN A 207 -8.23 7.18 -20.36
C ASN A 207 -9.51 6.56 -19.79
N TYR A 208 -9.41 5.81 -18.69
CA TYR A 208 -10.56 5.26 -17.99
C TYR A 208 -11.45 6.35 -17.37
N LEU A 209 -10.84 7.44 -16.89
CA LEU A 209 -11.53 8.57 -16.25
C LEU A 209 -11.84 9.75 -17.19
N ALA A 210 -11.55 9.66 -18.48
CA ALA A 210 -11.65 10.77 -19.43
C ALA A 210 -13.05 11.44 -19.47
N ASP A 211 -14.12 10.66 -19.28
CA ASP A 211 -15.50 11.15 -19.28
C ASP A 211 -15.98 11.65 -17.89
N ARG A 212 -15.09 11.73 -16.90
CA ARG A 212 -15.42 12.06 -15.51
C ARG A 212 -14.85 13.42 -15.11
N LYS A 213 -15.47 14.05 -14.11
CA LYS A 213 -14.94 15.27 -13.49
C LYS A 213 -13.89 14.91 -12.45
N VAL A 214 -12.62 15.05 -12.84
CA VAL A 214 -11.45 14.65 -12.05
C VAL A 214 -10.73 15.88 -11.49
N ILE A 215 -10.34 15.80 -10.21
CA ILE A 215 -9.37 16.69 -9.58
C ILE A 215 -8.19 15.84 -9.11
N LEU A 216 -6.98 16.19 -9.56
CA LEU A 216 -5.74 15.57 -9.15
C LEU A 216 -5.28 16.19 -7.83
N VAL A 217 -5.03 15.36 -6.83
CA VAL A 217 -4.65 15.80 -5.49
C VAL A 217 -3.22 15.33 -5.21
N LEU A 218 -2.25 16.25 -5.25
CA LEU A 218 -0.86 16.00 -4.90
C LEU A 218 -0.70 15.97 -3.38
N THR A 219 -0.32 14.81 -2.86
CA THR A 219 -0.08 14.56 -1.44
C THR A 219 1.41 14.52 -1.12
N LYS A 220 1.76 14.58 0.18
CA LYS A 220 3.14 14.48 0.67
C LYS A 220 4.07 15.58 0.12
N VAL A 221 3.51 16.75 -0.17
CA VAL A 221 4.24 17.89 -0.76
C VAL A 221 5.35 18.39 0.17
N ASP A 222 5.21 18.14 1.48
CA ASP A 222 6.21 18.35 2.52
C ASP A 222 7.47 17.49 2.33
N ILE A 223 7.36 16.32 1.70
CA ILE A 223 8.49 15.40 1.43
C ILE A 223 9.21 15.77 0.13
N ALA A 224 8.44 16.06 -0.93
CA ALA A 224 9.01 16.37 -2.25
C ALA A 224 9.61 17.78 -2.35
N GLY A 225 9.17 18.70 -1.47
CA GLY A 225 9.64 20.08 -1.44
C GLY A 225 9.03 20.95 -2.54
N PRO A 226 8.93 22.28 -2.31
CA PRO A 226 8.12 23.17 -3.15
C PRO A 226 8.60 23.26 -4.59
N ALA A 227 9.92 23.28 -4.83
CA ALA A 227 10.47 23.42 -6.18
C ALA A 227 10.12 22.24 -7.10
N ARG A 228 10.24 21.00 -6.60
CA ARG A 228 9.88 19.80 -7.36
C ARG A 228 8.38 19.68 -7.56
N VAL A 229 7.58 20.00 -6.53
CA VAL A 229 6.12 19.98 -6.62
C VAL A 229 5.64 20.96 -7.70
N GLN A 230 6.18 22.18 -7.76
CA GLN A 230 5.84 23.14 -8.80
C GLN A 230 6.26 22.66 -10.20
N ALA A 231 7.45 22.07 -10.34
CA ALA A 231 7.88 21.47 -11.60
C ALA A 231 6.92 20.37 -12.07
N TRP A 232 6.50 19.48 -11.16
CA TRP A 232 5.51 18.44 -11.46
C TRP A 232 4.15 18.99 -11.86
N ILE A 233 3.66 20.03 -11.19
CA ILE A 233 2.40 20.70 -11.55
C ILE A 233 2.46 21.21 -12.98
N ASN A 234 3.55 21.90 -13.36
CA ASN A 234 3.74 22.40 -14.72
C ASN A 234 3.79 21.26 -15.74
N TYR A 235 4.53 20.20 -15.43
CA TYR A 235 4.63 19.02 -16.29
C TYR A 235 3.26 18.34 -16.50
N ILE A 236 2.49 18.12 -15.43
CA ILE A 236 1.17 17.48 -15.50
C ILE A 236 0.19 18.36 -16.28
N ASN A 237 0.20 19.69 -16.08
CA ASN A 237 -0.65 20.62 -16.82
C ASN A 237 -0.38 20.58 -18.33
N ASN A 238 0.90 20.45 -18.71
CA ASN A 238 1.30 20.32 -20.11
C ASN A 238 0.89 18.95 -20.70
N ARG A 239 1.08 17.87 -19.94
CA ARG A 239 0.76 16.50 -20.39
C ARG A 239 -0.74 16.21 -20.44
N TYR A 240 -1.49 16.76 -19.49
CA TYR A 240 -2.94 16.61 -19.37
C TYR A 240 -3.59 18.00 -19.35
N PRO A 241 -3.79 18.62 -20.54
CA PRO A 241 -4.46 19.90 -20.65
C PRO A 241 -5.85 19.83 -19.99
N ASN A 242 -6.20 20.86 -19.21
CA ASN A 242 -7.42 20.95 -18.40
C ASN A 242 -7.46 20.09 -17.12
N SER A 243 -6.35 19.46 -16.74
CA SER A 243 -6.28 18.83 -15.41
C SER A 243 -6.36 19.88 -14.30
N ARG A 244 -7.23 19.65 -13.32
CA ARG A 244 -7.33 20.46 -12.10
C ARG A 244 -6.42 19.85 -11.05
N ILE A 245 -5.42 20.59 -10.57
CA ILE A 245 -4.42 20.08 -9.64
C ILE A 245 -4.46 20.87 -8.34
N VAL A 246 -4.56 20.17 -7.21
CA VAL A 246 -4.49 20.76 -5.88
C VAL A 246 -3.41 20.08 -5.06
N GLN A 247 -2.78 20.85 -4.17
CA GLN A 247 -1.78 20.35 -3.23
C GLN A 247 -2.43 20.18 -1.86
N VAL A 248 -2.02 19.14 -1.12
CA VAL A 248 -2.49 18.91 0.25
C VAL A 248 -1.39 18.36 1.14
N GLU A 249 -1.42 18.81 2.39
CA GLU A 249 -0.74 18.19 3.53
C GLU A 249 -1.80 17.64 4.48
N SER A 250 -1.53 16.49 5.09
CA SER A 250 -2.51 15.77 5.92
C SER A 250 -2.11 15.60 7.38
N TYR A 251 -0.93 16.07 7.76
CA TYR A 251 -0.40 15.91 9.10
C TYR A 251 0.27 17.19 9.58
N VAL A 252 0.18 17.43 10.88
CA VAL A 252 0.98 18.44 11.58
C VAL A 252 1.67 17.77 12.76
N GLU A 253 2.93 18.14 12.98
CA GLU A 253 3.69 17.69 14.16
C GLU A 253 3.06 18.31 15.42
N LYS A 254 2.70 17.44 16.37
CA LYS A 254 2.14 17.84 17.65
C LYS A 254 3.29 18.33 18.53
N ALA A 255 3.11 19.50 19.13
CA ALA A 255 4.07 20.03 20.11
C ALA A 255 4.35 18.97 21.19
N THR A 256 5.61 18.63 21.38
CA THR A 256 6.06 17.65 22.37
C THR A 256 5.76 18.18 23.78
N THR A 257 4.78 17.58 24.45
CA THR A 257 4.61 17.75 25.90
C THR A 257 5.77 17.04 26.60
N ALA A 258 6.30 17.66 27.66
CA ALA A 258 7.54 17.27 28.36
C ALA A 258 7.62 15.80 28.83
N ASP A 259 6.50 15.07 28.87
CA ASP A 259 6.40 13.67 29.29
C ASP A 259 6.68 12.64 28.18
N HIS A 260 6.90 13.06 26.93
CA HIS A 260 7.20 12.14 25.82
C HIS A 260 8.65 12.33 25.36
N GLN A 261 9.52 11.43 25.82
CA GLN A 261 10.92 11.35 25.39
C GLN A 261 11.01 11.11 23.86
N GLY A 262 11.22 12.20 23.11
CA GLY A 262 11.85 12.20 21.79
C GLY A 262 11.09 11.60 20.60
N ARG A 263 9.80 11.23 20.72
CA ARG A 263 9.02 10.79 19.54
C ARG A 263 8.11 11.91 19.05
N LYS A 264 8.35 12.36 17.81
CA LYS A 264 7.47 13.29 17.10
C LYS A 264 6.10 12.63 16.91
N GLN A 265 5.07 13.18 17.55
CA GLN A 265 3.71 12.68 17.39
C GLN A 265 3.03 13.52 16.32
N TYR A 266 2.47 12.87 15.28
CA TYR A 266 1.72 13.58 14.24
C TYR A 266 0.22 13.49 14.52
N GLN A 267 -0.50 14.57 14.26
CA GLN A 267 -1.97 14.60 14.31
C GLN A 267 -2.55 14.88 12.92
N PRO A 268 -3.68 14.25 12.54
CA PRO A 268 -4.34 14.55 11.28
C PRO A 268 -4.78 16.00 11.23
N HIS A 269 -4.24 16.77 10.29
CA HIS A 269 -4.57 18.18 10.11
C HIS A 269 -4.25 18.62 8.69
N ILE A 270 -5.19 19.29 8.06
CA ILE A 270 -4.98 19.98 6.79
C ILE A 270 -4.83 21.49 7.06
N PRO A 271 -3.71 22.11 6.65
CA PRO A 271 -3.56 23.56 6.71
C PRO A 271 -4.72 24.31 6.04
N GLU A 272 -5.10 25.45 6.60
CA GLU A 272 -6.31 26.18 6.18
C GLU A 272 -6.28 26.58 4.70
N HIS A 273 -5.12 27.03 4.20
CA HIS A 273 -4.98 27.40 2.79
C HIS A 273 -5.18 26.19 1.86
N PHE A 274 -4.59 25.02 2.14
CA PHE A 274 -4.81 23.81 1.34
C PHE A 274 -6.26 23.34 1.40
N ARG A 275 -6.91 23.44 2.57
CA ARG A 275 -8.32 23.11 2.72
C ARG A 275 -9.20 24.03 1.88
N ALA A 276 -8.97 25.34 1.94
CA ALA A 276 -9.71 26.32 1.17
C ALA A 276 -9.53 26.10 -0.34
N THR A 277 -8.30 25.88 -0.80
CA THR A 277 -8.02 25.58 -2.22
C THR A 277 -8.75 24.32 -2.70
N LEU A 278 -8.69 23.23 -1.94
CA LEU A 278 -9.39 21.99 -2.28
C LEU A 278 -10.91 22.20 -2.36
N ILE A 279 -11.51 22.85 -1.37
CA ILE A 279 -12.96 23.11 -1.35
C ILE A 279 -13.36 24.06 -2.48
N ASN A 280 -12.56 25.07 -2.78
CA ASN A 280 -12.82 26.00 -3.87
C ASN A 280 -12.79 25.30 -5.23
N GLU A 281 -11.85 24.37 -5.46
CA GLU A 281 -11.82 23.58 -6.69
C GLU A 281 -13.02 22.63 -6.80
N ILE A 282 -13.41 21.97 -5.70
CA ILE A 282 -14.63 21.15 -5.66
C ILE A 282 -15.86 22.01 -5.98
N LYS A 283 -15.94 23.23 -5.41
CA LYS A 283 -17.03 24.19 -5.64
C LYS A 283 -17.09 24.65 -7.10
N GLN A 284 -15.95 24.88 -7.75
CA GLN A 284 -15.91 25.23 -9.17
C GLN A 284 -16.41 24.07 -10.05
N VAL A 285 -15.94 22.85 -9.81
CA VAL A 285 -16.40 21.67 -10.56
C VAL A 285 -17.88 21.40 -10.32
N HIS A 286 -18.37 21.60 -9.09
CA HIS A 286 -19.79 21.54 -8.78
C HIS A 286 -20.59 22.57 -9.59
N ALA A 287 -20.13 23.82 -9.67
CA ALA A 287 -20.78 24.86 -10.47
C ALA A 287 -20.83 24.51 -11.97
N GLU A 288 -19.81 23.86 -12.51
CA GLU A 288 -19.84 23.34 -13.89
C GLU A 288 -20.91 22.26 -14.07
N LEU A 289 -21.06 21.35 -13.09
CA LEU A 289 -22.04 20.28 -13.12
C LEU A 289 -23.49 20.79 -12.99
N LEU A 290 -23.69 22.00 -12.47
CA LEU A 290 -24.99 22.68 -12.48
C LEU A 290 -25.37 23.25 -13.84
N GLN A 291 -24.42 23.35 -14.78
CA GLN A 291 -24.71 23.81 -16.13
C GLN A 291 -25.12 22.64 -17.04
N PRO A 292 -26.16 22.80 -17.88
CA PRO A 292 -26.56 21.77 -18.82
C PRO A 292 -25.44 21.57 -19.86
N PRO A 293 -25.07 20.32 -20.19
CA PRO A 293 -24.13 20.05 -21.28
C PRO A 293 -24.64 20.62 -22.61
N GLU A 294 -23.74 20.98 -23.53
CA GLU A 294 -24.09 21.58 -24.83
C GLU A 294 -25.12 20.76 -25.62
N ARG A 295 -25.05 19.42 -25.55
CA ARG A 295 -26.01 18.50 -26.20
C ARG A 295 -27.43 18.60 -25.65
N VAL A 296 -27.58 19.09 -24.42
CA VAL A 296 -28.87 19.34 -23.76
C VAL A 296 -29.29 20.79 -23.98
N ALA A 297 -28.37 21.74 -23.81
CA ALA A 297 -28.62 23.17 -24.01
C ALA A 297 -29.08 23.51 -25.43
N SER A 298 -28.59 22.79 -26.44
CA SER A 298 -28.98 22.96 -27.85
C SER A 298 -30.39 22.47 -28.19
N ASN A 299 -31.02 21.64 -27.33
CA ASN A 299 -32.37 21.11 -27.56
C ASN A 299 -33.36 21.64 -26.50
N PRO A 300 -34.31 22.52 -26.88
CA PRO A 300 -35.24 23.16 -25.94
C PRO A 300 -36.06 22.18 -25.10
N ASP A 301 -36.45 21.04 -25.67
CA ASP A 301 -37.28 20.04 -24.98
C ASP A 301 -36.48 19.25 -23.95
N ARG A 302 -35.22 18.95 -24.28
CA ARG A 302 -34.28 18.33 -23.34
C ARG A 302 -33.89 19.29 -22.22
N LEU A 303 -33.75 20.58 -22.51
CA LEU A 303 -33.42 21.60 -21.52
C LEU A 303 -34.53 21.77 -20.47
N LYS A 304 -35.81 21.74 -20.89
CA LYS A 304 -36.96 21.83 -19.98
C LYS A 304 -37.05 20.66 -19.00
N SER A 305 -36.65 19.47 -19.44
CA SER A 305 -36.68 18.23 -18.65
C SER A 305 -35.35 17.91 -17.96
N TRP A 306 -34.36 18.80 -18.09
CA TRP A 306 -33.03 18.54 -17.55
C TRP A 306 -32.95 18.85 -16.06
N VAL A 307 -32.45 17.87 -15.31
CA VAL A 307 -32.13 17.99 -13.89
C VAL A 307 -30.62 17.82 -13.73
N PRO A 308 -29.94 18.68 -12.96
CA PRO A 308 -28.51 18.56 -12.75
C PRO A 308 -28.16 17.22 -12.10
N PRO A 309 -27.00 16.64 -12.44
CA PRO A 309 -26.53 15.38 -11.84
C PRO A 309 -26.03 15.56 -10.39
N VAL A 310 -26.05 16.78 -9.86
CA VAL A 310 -25.58 17.16 -8.52
C VAL A 310 -26.67 17.93 -7.77
N LYS A 311 -26.60 17.92 -6.44
CA LYS A 311 -27.42 18.77 -5.58
C LYS A 311 -27.16 20.24 -5.89
N ARG A 312 -28.19 21.07 -6.04
CA ARG A 312 -28.08 22.49 -6.38
C ARG A 312 -27.47 23.31 -5.27
N GLU A 313 -28.00 23.14 -4.07
CA GLU A 313 -27.60 23.91 -2.89
C GLU A 313 -26.69 23.06 -2.00
N VAL A 314 -25.47 23.56 -1.80
CA VAL A 314 -24.48 22.93 -0.90
C VAL A 314 -23.98 24.03 0.03
N ASP A 315 -24.04 23.80 1.33
CA ASP A 315 -23.46 24.70 2.33
C ASP A 315 -21.92 24.63 2.33
N TRP A 316 -21.30 25.47 1.49
CA TRP A 316 -19.84 25.55 1.35
C TRP A 316 -19.15 26.16 2.57
N ASP A 317 -19.79 27.09 3.27
CA ASP A 317 -19.24 27.73 4.46
C ASP A 317 -19.26 26.76 5.65
N GLY A 318 -20.35 26.00 5.79
CA GLY A 318 -20.42 24.86 6.70
C GLY A 318 -19.36 23.81 6.40
N LEU A 319 -19.15 23.47 5.12
CA LEU A 319 -18.12 22.50 4.69
C LEU A 319 -16.70 22.96 5.04
N LEU A 320 -16.38 24.24 4.82
CA LEU A 320 -15.08 24.83 5.13
C LEU A 320 -14.77 24.72 6.63
N ASN A 321 -15.78 24.92 7.48
CA ASN A 321 -15.65 24.90 8.94
C ASN A 321 -15.85 23.51 9.57
N ALA A 322 -16.32 22.51 8.80
CA ALA A 322 -16.67 21.18 9.30
C ALA A 322 -15.45 20.38 9.79
N LYS A 323 -15.21 20.34 11.11
CA LYS A 323 -14.12 19.58 11.77
C LYS A 323 -14.60 18.98 13.10
N GLY A 324 -13.91 17.97 13.61
CA GLY A 324 -14.12 17.42 14.96
C GLY A 324 -15.23 16.37 15.03
N ASP A 325 -15.95 16.31 16.16
CA ASP A 325 -16.87 15.21 16.52
C ASP A 325 -18.14 15.13 15.67
N ASN A 326 -18.58 16.25 15.08
CA ASN A 326 -19.70 16.29 14.14
C ASN A 326 -19.31 15.88 12.70
N VAL A 327 -18.00 15.67 12.49
CA VAL A 327 -17.32 15.17 11.29
C VAL A 327 -17.85 13.80 10.83
N GLY A 328 -17.60 13.25 9.64
CA GLY A 328 -17.17 11.86 9.37
C GLY A 328 -17.84 10.68 10.13
N LEU A 329 -19.13 10.72 10.45
CA LEU A 329 -19.83 9.55 10.99
C LEU A 329 -20.02 8.54 9.86
N ALA A 330 -19.39 7.37 9.99
CA ALA A 330 -19.76 6.21 9.19
C ALA A 330 -21.20 5.84 9.59
N VAL A 331 -22.14 5.86 8.64
CA VAL A 331 -23.53 5.58 8.95
C VAL A 331 -23.70 4.13 9.37
N GLY A 332 -23.94 3.96 10.67
CA GLY A 332 -24.45 2.75 11.32
C GLY A 332 -25.28 3.07 12.57
N GLY A 333 -25.73 4.33 12.75
CA GLY A 333 -26.46 4.80 13.93
C GLY A 333 -27.79 5.46 13.57
N ALA A 334 -28.81 5.21 14.38
CA ALA A 334 -30.24 5.50 14.19
C ALA A 334 -30.66 6.98 14.09
N THR A 335 -29.74 7.93 13.85
CA THR A 335 -30.02 9.37 13.80
C THR A 335 -29.77 10.01 12.43
N VAL A 336 -29.42 9.21 11.42
CA VAL A 336 -29.40 9.66 10.01
C VAL A 336 -30.69 9.17 9.37
N PRO A 337 -31.39 9.98 8.54
CA PRO A 337 -32.55 9.50 7.80
C PRO A 337 -32.15 8.24 7.06
N ARG A 338 -32.87 7.13 7.32
CA ARG A 338 -32.71 5.89 6.56
C ARG A 338 -32.79 6.30 5.08
N PRO A 339 -31.78 6.00 4.23
CA PRO A 339 -32.00 6.12 2.81
C PRO A 339 -33.25 5.29 2.52
N GLN A 340 -34.27 5.92 1.95
CA GLN A 340 -35.49 5.23 1.51
C GLN A 340 -35.05 3.99 0.74
N SER A 341 -35.65 2.85 1.03
CA SER A 341 -35.38 1.62 0.29
C SER A 341 -35.52 1.92 -1.21
N PRO A 342 -34.70 1.32 -2.08
CA PRO A 342 -34.85 1.48 -3.54
C PRO A 342 -36.30 1.25 -3.99
N GLU A 343 -36.99 0.32 -3.33
CA GLU A 343 -38.41 -0.01 -3.51
C GLU A 343 -39.39 1.15 -3.22
N GLU A 344 -39.05 2.09 -2.34
CA GLU A 344 -39.87 3.29 -2.07
C GLU A 344 -39.63 4.41 -3.09
N GLN A 345 -38.51 4.38 -3.84
CA GLN A 345 -38.21 5.30 -4.94
C GLN A 345 -38.64 4.77 -6.32
N ASP A 346 -38.75 3.44 -6.47
CA ASP A 346 -38.97 2.78 -7.76
C ASP A 346 -40.45 2.68 -8.21
N GLY A 347 -41.40 3.19 -7.41
CA GLY A 347 -42.83 3.25 -7.80
C GLY A 347 -43.15 4.24 -8.93
N GLN A 348 -42.20 5.08 -9.37
CA GLN A 348 -42.39 6.03 -10.46
C GLN A 348 -41.22 6.01 -11.46
N HIS A 349 -41.23 5.04 -12.36
CA HIS A 349 -40.33 5.01 -13.51
C HIS A 349 -40.45 6.29 -14.37
N GLY A 350 -39.37 7.08 -14.45
CA GLY A 350 -39.11 7.97 -15.59
C GLY A 350 -38.59 9.37 -15.31
N GLN A 351 -38.65 9.90 -14.08
CA GLN A 351 -38.14 11.25 -13.78
C GLN A 351 -36.80 11.17 -13.03
N ARG A 352 -35.74 11.76 -13.60
CA ARG A 352 -34.46 11.93 -12.89
C ARG A 352 -34.68 12.93 -11.76
N HIS A 353 -34.77 12.45 -10.53
CA HIS A 353 -34.78 13.31 -9.35
C HIS A 353 -33.41 13.89 -9.06
N GLU A 354 -33.39 15.09 -8.51
CA GLU A 354 -32.18 15.72 -8.02
C GLU A 354 -31.59 14.88 -6.88
N PRO A 355 -30.28 14.61 -6.88
CA PRO A 355 -29.66 13.82 -5.83
C PRO A 355 -29.71 14.57 -4.49
N THR A 356 -29.90 13.83 -3.40
CA THR A 356 -30.01 14.38 -2.05
C THR A 356 -28.71 15.01 -1.54
N GLN A 357 -27.57 14.56 -2.08
CA GLN A 357 -26.22 14.91 -1.66
C GLN A 357 -25.24 14.91 -2.83
N LEU A 358 -24.19 15.73 -2.73
CA LEU A 358 -23.02 15.68 -3.60
C LEU A 358 -22.11 14.52 -3.16
N THR A 359 -21.83 13.58 -4.07
CA THR A 359 -20.94 12.44 -3.83
C THR A 359 -19.59 12.65 -4.48
N ILE A 360 -18.55 12.59 -3.66
CA ILE A 360 -17.15 12.74 -4.08
C ILE A 360 -16.42 11.42 -3.81
N GLY A 361 -15.87 10.83 -4.88
CA GLY A 361 -15.11 9.59 -4.81
C GLY A 361 -13.62 9.85 -4.64
N LEU A 362 -12.95 9.09 -3.78
CA LEU A 362 -11.50 9.09 -3.65
C LEU A 362 -10.94 7.85 -4.35
N ILE A 363 -10.02 8.07 -5.29
CA ILE A 363 -9.31 7.01 -6.02
C ILE A 363 -7.80 7.26 -5.90
N GLY A 364 -7.01 6.20 -5.89
CA GLY A 364 -5.56 6.29 -5.92
C GLY A 364 -4.90 4.98 -5.50
N GLN A 365 -3.63 4.83 -5.84
CA GLN A 365 -2.85 3.66 -5.48
C GLN A 365 -2.70 3.51 -3.95
N PRO A 366 -2.28 2.34 -3.44
CA PRO A 366 -1.96 2.19 -2.02
C PRO A 366 -0.95 3.24 -1.55
N ASN A 367 -1.03 3.62 -0.26
CA ASN A 367 -0.08 4.53 0.41
C ASN A 367 0.11 5.95 -0.15
N VAL A 368 -0.67 6.37 -1.16
CA VAL A 368 -0.71 7.77 -1.62
C VAL A 368 -1.39 8.73 -0.62
N GLY A 369 -1.92 8.23 0.50
CA GLY A 369 -2.49 9.09 1.55
C GLY A 369 -4.00 9.34 1.49
N LYS A 370 -4.80 8.48 0.82
CA LYS A 370 -6.29 8.56 0.81
C LYS A 370 -6.91 8.68 2.19
N SER A 371 -6.66 7.69 3.04
CA SER A 371 -7.21 7.67 4.40
C SER A 371 -6.59 8.75 5.31
N SER A 372 -5.35 9.17 5.01
CA SER A 372 -4.71 10.31 5.69
C SER A 372 -5.44 11.61 5.39
N LEU A 373 -5.76 11.85 4.11
CA LEU A 373 -6.54 13.01 3.68
C LEU A 373 -7.92 13.02 4.35
N LEU A 374 -8.63 11.88 4.38
CA LEU A 374 -9.93 11.77 5.05
C LEU A 374 -9.84 12.15 6.54
N ASN A 375 -8.86 11.61 7.26
CA ASN A 375 -8.64 11.95 8.67
C ASN A 375 -8.28 13.43 8.86
N ALA A 376 -7.49 14.01 7.96
CA ALA A 376 -7.13 15.42 7.98
C ALA A 376 -8.32 16.34 7.70
N LEU A 377 -9.20 15.97 6.75
CA LEU A 377 -10.44 16.70 6.44
C LEU A 377 -11.39 16.69 7.64
N PHE A 378 -11.51 15.56 8.34
CA PHE A 378 -12.33 15.45 9.53
C PHE A 378 -11.68 16.06 10.78
N GLY A 379 -10.36 16.23 10.78
CA GLY A 379 -9.59 16.67 11.94
C GLY A 379 -9.51 15.62 13.06
N ALA A 380 -9.78 14.34 12.74
CA ALA A 380 -9.82 13.23 13.68
C ALA A 380 -9.50 11.91 12.98
N SER A 381 -8.88 10.97 13.71
CA SER A 381 -8.55 9.62 13.20
C SER A 381 -9.79 8.72 13.13
N ARG A 382 -10.59 8.87 12.07
CA ARG A 382 -11.84 8.10 11.88
C ARG A 382 -11.71 6.93 10.94
N VAL A 383 -10.85 7.06 9.94
CA VAL A 383 -10.49 6.01 9.00
C VAL A 383 -9.19 5.37 9.46
N ARG A 384 -9.11 4.05 9.41
CA ARG A 384 -7.89 3.32 9.75
C ARG A 384 -6.79 3.65 8.73
N THR A 385 -5.69 4.25 9.19
CA THR A 385 -4.49 4.52 8.40
C THR A 385 -3.37 3.55 8.79
N SER A 386 -2.49 3.24 7.83
CA SER A 386 -1.25 2.47 8.03
C SER A 386 -0.24 2.89 6.96
N SER A 387 1.06 2.77 7.25
CA SER A 387 2.12 2.87 6.23
C SER A 387 2.22 1.63 5.35
N THR A 388 1.55 0.52 5.72
CA THR A 388 1.48 -0.70 4.91
C THR A 388 0.32 -0.66 3.92
N PRO A 389 0.53 -1.01 2.63
CA PRO A 389 -0.54 -1.19 1.65
C PRO A 389 -1.63 -2.16 2.09
N GLY A 390 -2.84 -1.99 1.53
CA GLY A 390 -3.96 -2.94 1.75
C GLY A 390 -4.71 -2.79 3.08
N LYS A 391 -4.56 -1.65 3.77
CA LYS A 391 -5.26 -1.39 5.04
C LYS A 391 -6.76 -1.12 4.86
N THR A 392 -7.12 -0.28 3.88
CA THR A 392 -8.51 -0.06 3.48
C THR A 392 -8.94 -1.23 2.60
N LYS A 393 -9.73 -2.15 3.18
CA LYS A 393 -10.16 -3.37 2.49
C LYS A 393 -11.54 -3.26 1.86
N HIS A 394 -12.38 -2.36 2.35
CA HIS A 394 -13.76 -2.23 1.92
C HIS A 394 -14.05 -0.82 1.45
N PHE A 395 -14.96 -0.74 0.48
CA PHE A 395 -15.63 0.50 0.13
C PHE A 395 -16.30 1.09 1.38
N GLN A 396 -16.12 2.39 1.61
CA GLN A 396 -16.71 3.08 2.74
C GLN A 396 -17.37 4.36 2.29
N THR A 397 -18.52 4.66 2.91
CA THR A 397 -19.24 5.91 2.72
C THR A 397 -19.15 6.73 3.99
N LEU A 398 -18.59 7.93 3.88
CA LEU A 398 -18.33 8.85 4.98
C LEU A 398 -19.02 10.17 4.67
N TYR A 399 -19.63 10.80 5.66
CA TYR A 399 -20.33 12.06 5.46
C TYR A 399 -19.44 13.20 5.94
N TRP A 400 -19.11 14.13 5.05
CA TRP A 400 -18.38 15.33 5.44
C TRP A 400 -19.37 16.34 6.05
N THR A 401 -20.51 16.55 5.39
CA THR A 401 -21.65 17.32 5.90
C THR A 401 -22.94 16.59 5.53
N HIS A 402 -24.10 17.15 5.92
CA HIS A 402 -25.39 16.65 5.45
C HIS A 402 -25.53 16.73 3.91
N ASP A 403 -24.79 17.64 3.25
CA ASP A 403 -24.87 17.87 1.81
C ASP A 403 -23.80 17.14 1.01
N VAL A 404 -22.67 16.80 1.65
CA VAL A 404 -21.49 16.24 0.98
C VAL A 404 -21.12 14.89 1.56
N ARG A 405 -21.11 13.89 0.68
CA ARG A 405 -20.75 12.50 0.95
C ARG A 405 -19.42 12.16 0.28
N LEU A 406 -18.49 11.62 1.04
CA LEU A 406 -17.22 11.09 0.58
C LEU A 406 -17.28 9.58 0.47
N VAL A 407 -16.69 9.04 -0.59
CA VAL A 407 -16.62 7.60 -0.84
C VAL A 407 -15.16 7.20 -0.95
N ASP A 408 -14.72 6.28 -0.10
CA ASP A 408 -13.35 5.74 -0.10
C ASP A 408 -13.33 4.36 -0.75
N CYS A 409 -12.36 4.12 -1.64
CA CYS A 409 -12.06 2.79 -2.18
C CYS A 409 -10.76 2.23 -1.60
N PRO A 410 -10.61 0.89 -1.54
CA PRO A 410 -9.30 0.27 -1.38
C PRO A 410 -8.27 0.85 -2.34
N GLY A 411 -7.00 0.90 -1.91
CA GLY A 411 -5.92 1.28 -2.81
C GLY A 411 -5.77 0.25 -3.93
N LEU A 412 -5.85 0.71 -5.17
CA LEU A 412 -5.81 -0.15 -6.35
C LEU A 412 -4.55 0.11 -7.15
N VAL A 413 -3.79 -0.94 -7.45
CA VAL A 413 -2.59 -0.86 -8.29
C VAL A 413 -3.01 -1.03 -9.75
N MET A 414 -2.89 0.05 -10.52
CA MET A 414 -3.22 0.07 -11.95
C MET A 414 -2.09 -0.58 -12.77
N PRO A 415 -2.40 -1.22 -13.91
CA PRO A 415 -1.35 -1.66 -14.81
C PRO A 415 -0.58 -0.45 -15.35
N ASN A 416 0.75 -0.54 -15.28
CA ASN A 416 1.66 0.50 -15.71
C ASN A 416 2.99 -0.13 -16.16
N PHE A 417 3.70 0.52 -17.08
CA PHE A 417 5.06 0.12 -17.48
C PHE A 417 6.06 0.67 -16.45
N VAL A 418 6.10 0.05 -15.27
CA VAL A 418 6.95 0.45 -14.16
C VAL A 418 7.49 -0.80 -13.47
N PRO A 419 8.81 -0.92 -13.27
CA PRO A 419 9.39 -2.10 -12.64
C PRO A 419 9.00 -2.19 -11.17
N MET A 420 8.99 -3.41 -10.63
CA MET A 420 8.70 -3.68 -9.22
C MET A 420 9.51 -2.78 -8.28
N GLU A 421 10.79 -2.55 -8.54
CA GLU A 421 11.66 -1.73 -7.67
C GLU A 421 11.13 -0.31 -7.52
N MET A 422 10.64 0.30 -8.59
CA MET A 422 10.02 1.62 -8.55
C MET A 422 8.68 1.59 -7.82
N GLN A 423 7.89 0.51 -7.99
CA GLN A 423 6.64 0.34 -7.25
C GLN A 423 6.87 0.20 -5.73
N VAL A 424 7.93 -0.51 -5.34
CA VAL A 424 8.38 -0.63 -3.94
C VAL A 424 8.88 0.70 -3.41
N LEU A 425 9.70 1.43 -4.19
CA LEU A 425 10.20 2.75 -3.80
C LEU A 425 9.06 3.74 -3.51
N CYS A 426 8.04 3.78 -4.38
CA CYS A 426 6.82 4.58 -4.18
C CYS A 426 5.91 4.06 -3.06
N GLY A 427 6.20 2.91 -2.45
CA GLY A 427 5.41 2.30 -1.38
C GLY A 427 4.07 1.72 -1.84
N ILE A 428 3.94 1.39 -3.13
CA ILE A 428 2.72 0.82 -3.74
C ILE A 428 2.55 -0.63 -3.29
N LEU A 429 3.66 -1.39 -3.26
CA LEU A 429 3.69 -2.79 -2.87
C LEU A 429 4.02 -2.96 -1.39
N PRO A 430 3.41 -3.95 -0.72
CA PRO A 430 3.72 -4.23 0.68
C PRO A 430 5.14 -4.79 0.79
N ILE A 431 6.03 -4.03 1.42
CA ILE A 431 7.46 -4.35 1.56
C ILE A 431 7.67 -5.75 2.17
N SER A 432 6.80 -6.17 3.10
CA SER A 432 6.86 -7.50 3.71
C SER A 432 6.63 -8.67 2.75
N ARG A 433 6.09 -8.42 1.55
CA ARG A 433 5.88 -9.43 0.50
C ARG A 433 6.92 -9.35 -0.62
N VAL A 434 7.86 -8.41 -0.55
CA VAL A 434 8.92 -8.25 -1.56
C VAL A 434 10.01 -9.27 -1.28
N SER A 435 10.17 -10.25 -2.16
CA SER A 435 11.22 -11.27 -2.03
C SER A 435 12.58 -10.80 -2.59
N ALA A 436 12.58 -9.95 -3.63
CA ALA A 436 13.80 -9.45 -4.27
C ALA A 436 14.36 -8.18 -3.59
N VAL A 437 14.47 -8.18 -2.25
CA VAL A 437 14.97 -7.04 -1.46
C VAL A 437 16.33 -6.50 -1.97
N PRO A 438 17.33 -7.34 -2.31
CA PRO A 438 18.61 -6.84 -2.84
C PRO A 438 18.47 -6.05 -4.15
N SER A 439 17.55 -6.47 -5.05
CA SER A 439 17.28 -5.76 -6.30
C SER A 439 16.70 -4.37 -6.03
N CYS A 440 15.71 -4.27 -5.14
CA CYS A 440 15.10 -2.99 -4.75
C CYS A 440 16.10 -2.05 -4.09
N ILE A 441 16.99 -2.57 -3.24
CA ILE A 441 18.03 -1.76 -2.62
C ILE A 441 19.05 -1.30 -3.67
N HIS A 442 19.49 -2.18 -4.57
CA HIS A 442 20.37 -1.79 -5.67
C HIS A 442 19.78 -0.62 -6.48
N PHE A 443 18.53 -0.76 -6.94
CA PHE A 443 17.81 0.32 -7.63
C PHE A 443 17.74 1.61 -6.81
N ALA A 444 17.38 1.53 -5.53
CA ALA A 444 17.36 2.71 -4.66
C ALA A 444 18.75 3.35 -4.51
N THR A 445 19.81 2.55 -4.44
CA THR A 445 21.20 3.04 -4.26
C THR A 445 21.86 3.56 -5.53
N GLU A 446 21.31 3.26 -6.70
CA GLU A 446 21.66 3.97 -7.94
C GLU A 446 21.12 5.40 -7.96
N LEU A 447 19.99 5.63 -7.28
CA LEU A 447 19.26 6.90 -7.27
C LEU A 447 19.55 7.75 -6.02
N LEU A 448 19.97 7.13 -4.93
CA LEU A 448 20.22 7.75 -3.62
C LEU A 448 21.57 7.30 -3.07
N PRO A 449 22.41 8.22 -2.56
CA PRO A 449 23.67 7.86 -1.94
C PRO A 449 23.44 7.40 -0.49
N LEU A 450 22.78 6.25 -0.29
CA LEU A 450 22.36 5.76 1.03
C LEU A 450 23.53 5.63 2.00
N GLU A 451 24.71 5.25 1.52
CA GLU A 451 25.93 5.18 2.33
C GLU A 451 26.34 6.54 2.89
N ARG A 452 26.12 7.64 2.15
CA ARG A 452 26.37 9.00 2.62
C ARG A 452 25.25 9.48 3.54
N ILE A 453 23.99 9.27 3.14
CA ILE A 453 22.79 9.67 3.90
C ILE A 453 22.81 9.04 5.30
N LEU A 454 23.20 7.77 5.37
CA LEU A 454 23.24 7.00 6.60
C LEU A 454 24.65 6.92 7.20
N ASN A 455 25.60 7.74 6.74
CA ASN A 455 26.98 7.77 7.27
C ASN A 455 27.56 6.37 7.56
N LEU A 456 27.48 5.47 6.57
CA LEU A 456 27.86 4.07 6.72
C LEU A 456 29.37 3.90 6.57
N THR A 457 29.94 3.02 7.39
CA THR A 457 31.33 2.58 7.25
C THR A 457 31.39 1.36 6.34
N TYR A 458 32.36 1.34 5.43
CA TYR A 458 32.54 0.21 4.52
C TYR A 458 32.81 -1.09 5.32
N PRO A 459 32.12 -2.21 5.05
CA PRO A 459 32.16 -3.41 5.91
C PRO A 459 33.55 -4.00 6.16
N THR A 460 34.49 -3.86 5.20
CA THR A 460 35.87 -4.40 5.30
C THR A 460 36.86 -3.42 5.93
N ALA A 461 36.46 -2.20 6.28
CA ALA A 461 37.33 -1.18 6.84
C ALA A 461 37.52 -1.32 8.38
N ALA A 462 37.79 -2.52 8.87
CA ALA A 462 38.52 -2.64 10.12
C ALA A 462 40.01 -2.43 9.77
N PRO A 463 40.68 -1.34 10.19
CA PRO A 463 42.12 -1.30 10.07
C PRO A 463 42.67 -2.55 10.76
N PRO A 464 43.62 -3.28 10.14
CA PRO A 464 44.24 -4.40 10.83
C PRO A 464 44.73 -3.85 12.18
N PRO A 465 44.43 -4.52 13.32
CA PRO A 465 44.98 -4.09 14.59
C PRO A 465 46.47 -3.96 14.38
N ALA A 466 47.05 -2.82 14.74
CA ALA A 466 48.49 -2.62 14.68
C ALA A 466 49.12 -3.84 15.35
N ALA A 467 49.66 -4.75 14.55
CA ALA A 467 50.33 -5.91 15.06
C ALA A 467 51.63 -5.37 15.64
N GLU A 468 51.57 -4.95 16.91
CA GLU A 468 52.77 -4.80 17.71
C GLU A 468 53.36 -6.20 17.80
N ASP A 469 54.27 -6.47 16.87
CA ASP A 469 55.06 -7.70 16.83
C ASP A 469 55.93 -7.75 18.09
N LYS A 470 55.35 -8.28 19.17
CA LYS A 470 56.05 -8.49 20.45
C LYS A 470 56.92 -9.75 20.44
N ARG A 471 57.21 -10.33 19.27
CA ARG A 471 58.09 -11.49 19.13
C ARG A 471 58.90 -11.43 17.84
N THR A 472 60.02 -10.72 17.87
CA THR A 472 61.36 -11.35 17.74
C THR A 472 62.46 -10.29 17.76
N TRP A 473 63.35 -10.41 18.74
CA TRP A 473 64.66 -9.76 18.75
C TRP A 473 65.55 -10.44 17.69
N ARG A 474 65.40 -10.09 16.41
CA ARG A 474 66.43 -10.31 15.38
C ARG A 474 66.51 -9.11 14.47
N GLY A 475 67.64 -8.42 14.56
CA GLY A 475 67.95 -7.24 13.77
C GLY A 475 68.01 -7.53 12.28
N ASP A 476 67.74 -6.45 11.52
CA ASP A 476 68.01 -6.28 10.09
C ASP A 476 67.53 -7.40 9.16
N ARG A 477 66.20 -7.45 9.00
CA ARG A 477 65.62 -7.70 7.68
C ARG A 477 64.59 -6.63 7.42
N LYS A 478 64.94 -5.66 6.57
CA LYS A 478 63.97 -4.76 5.94
C LYS A 478 62.83 -5.63 5.39
N SER A 479 61.64 -5.47 5.95
CA SER A 479 60.44 -6.08 5.40
C SER A 479 60.34 -5.63 3.94
N LYS A 480 60.11 -6.59 3.05
CA LYS A 480 59.67 -6.31 1.68
C LYS A 480 58.23 -5.79 1.75
N ASP A 481 58.06 -4.56 2.25
CA ASP A 481 56.80 -3.81 2.19
C ASP A 481 56.79 -2.86 0.96
N GLN A 482 57.58 -3.15 -0.07
CA GLN A 482 57.65 -2.35 -1.30
C GLN A 482 56.80 -2.91 -2.46
N ASP A 483 56.11 -4.05 -2.27
CA ASP A 483 55.25 -4.69 -3.28
C ASP A 483 53.76 -4.70 -2.87
N ARG A 484 53.29 -3.77 -2.02
CA ARG A 484 51.85 -3.51 -1.94
C ARG A 484 51.46 -2.64 -3.12
N PRO A 485 50.57 -3.10 -4.03
CA PRO A 485 50.02 -2.22 -5.04
C PRO A 485 49.38 -1.03 -4.32
N ASN A 486 49.53 0.13 -4.91
CA ASN A 486 49.05 1.41 -4.40
C ASN A 486 47.52 1.31 -4.17
N ASP A 487 47.07 1.04 -2.93
CA ASP A 487 45.66 1.02 -2.49
C ASP A 487 45.11 2.47 -2.45
N SER A 488 45.19 3.18 -3.57
CA SER A 488 44.86 4.60 -3.68
C SER A 488 43.45 4.88 -4.19
N GLU A 489 42.66 3.85 -4.52
CA GLU A 489 41.24 4.02 -4.87
C GLU A 489 40.34 3.59 -3.71
N PRO A 490 39.39 4.44 -3.27
CA PRO A 490 38.43 4.05 -2.24
C PRO A 490 37.59 2.86 -2.72
N PRO A 491 37.20 1.95 -1.82
CA PRO A 491 36.42 0.78 -2.21
C PRO A 491 35.08 1.20 -2.82
N LYS A 492 34.71 0.56 -3.94
CA LYS A 492 33.43 0.79 -4.61
C LYS A 492 32.33 0.05 -3.88
N TRP A 493 31.30 0.77 -3.46
CA TRP A 493 30.15 0.20 -2.76
C TRP A 493 29.29 -0.66 -3.67
N THR A 494 28.79 -1.77 -3.15
CA THR A 494 27.71 -2.56 -3.77
C THR A 494 26.43 -2.42 -2.93
N ALA A 495 25.30 -2.86 -3.47
CA ALA A 495 24.04 -2.87 -2.72
C ALA A 495 24.14 -3.78 -1.47
N MET A 496 24.86 -4.90 -1.59
CA MET A 496 25.08 -5.82 -0.47
C MET A 496 26.03 -5.24 0.59
N ASP A 497 27.01 -4.43 0.22
CA ASP A 497 27.86 -3.72 1.19
C ASP A 497 27.05 -2.73 2.02
N ILE A 498 26.14 -1.99 1.39
CA ILE A 498 25.24 -1.05 2.08
C ILE A 498 24.34 -1.80 3.07
N LEU A 499 23.73 -2.91 2.64
CA LEU A 499 22.90 -3.75 3.52
C LEU A 499 23.68 -4.29 4.71
N THR A 500 24.90 -4.77 4.46
CA THR A 500 25.79 -5.33 5.48
C THR A 500 26.24 -4.26 6.46
N ALA A 501 26.69 -3.10 5.97
CA ALA A 501 27.10 -1.97 6.79
C ALA A 501 25.96 -1.44 7.66
N TYR A 502 24.74 -1.35 7.11
CA TYR A 502 23.57 -0.93 7.87
C TYR A 502 23.19 -1.95 8.95
N ALA A 503 23.20 -3.25 8.64
CA ALA A 503 22.98 -4.32 9.61
C ALA A 503 24.01 -4.28 10.76
N ILE A 504 25.30 -4.11 10.44
CA ILE A 504 26.39 -3.98 11.43
C ILE A 504 26.18 -2.75 12.30
N ARG A 505 25.88 -1.58 11.70
CA ARG A 505 25.62 -0.33 12.43
C ARG A 505 24.46 -0.49 13.42
N LYS A 506 23.43 -1.25 13.06
CA LYS A 506 22.27 -1.55 13.93
C LYS A 506 22.50 -2.70 14.91
N GLY A 507 23.62 -3.42 14.80
CA GLY A 507 23.88 -4.64 15.59
C GLY A 507 22.94 -5.79 15.24
N TRP A 508 22.32 -5.79 14.06
CA TRP A 508 21.41 -6.84 13.63
C TRP A 508 22.18 -8.03 13.08
N MET A 509 22.14 -9.13 13.84
CA MET A 509 22.82 -10.38 13.53
C MET A 509 21.83 -11.55 13.49
N THR A 510 22.07 -12.48 12.57
CA THR A 510 21.32 -13.73 12.46
C THR A 510 21.60 -14.64 13.65
N ALA A 511 20.54 -15.22 14.23
CA ALA A 511 20.65 -16.03 15.45
C ALA A 511 21.51 -17.30 15.29
N LYS A 512 21.48 -17.94 14.12
CA LYS A 512 22.20 -19.21 13.87
C LYS A 512 23.69 -19.01 13.57
N ALA A 513 24.03 -18.04 12.73
CA ALA A 513 25.37 -17.91 12.15
C ALA A 513 26.14 -16.67 12.62
N GLY A 514 25.50 -15.77 13.38
CA GLY A 514 26.11 -14.51 13.82
C GLY A 514 26.51 -13.58 12.67
N ARG A 515 25.95 -13.81 11.46
CA ARG A 515 26.19 -12.96 10.28
C ARG A 515 25.26 -11.75 10.30
N PRO A 516 25.66 -10.60 9.74
CA PRO A 516 24.79 -9.44 9.62
C PRO A 516 23.47 -9.78 8.93
N ASP A 517 22.35 -9.34 9.50
CA ASP A 517 21.01 -9.61 8.96
C ASP A 517 20.65 -8.62 7.84
N THR A 518 21.05 -8.96 6.62
CA THR A 518 20.85 -8.12 5.43
C THR A 518 19.37 -8.03 5.01
N HIS A 519 18.55 -9.03 5.33
CA HIS A 519 17.13 -9.02 4.99
C HIS A 519 16.35 -8.07 5.90
N ARG A 520 16.63 -8.10 7.22
CA ARG A 520 16.08 -7.12 8.17
C ARG A 520 16.54 -5.70 7.82
N ALA A 521 17.83 -5.54 7.50
CA ALA A 521 18.38 -4.28 7.01
C ALA A 521 17.65 -3.74 5.78
N GLY A 522 17.48 -4.57 4.75
CA GLY A 522 16.81 -4.16 3.52
C GLY A 522 15.35 -3.77 3.72
N ASN A 523 14.60 -4.57 4.50
CA ASN A 523 13.22 -4.22 4.83
C ASN A 523 13.09 -2.88 5.57
N ALA A 524 13.97 -2.62 6.55
CA ALA A 524 13.98 -1.36 7.28
C ALA A 524 14.31 -0.17 6.36
N LEU A 525 15.31 -0.31 5.48
CA LEU A 525 15.68 0.72 4.52
C LEU A 525 14.56 1.03 3.54
N LEU A 526 13.93 -0.01 2.95
CA LEU A 526 12.79 0.17 2.04
C LEU A 526 11.62 0.85 2.75
N ARG A 527 11.34 0.52 4.02
CA ARG A 527 10.29 1.19 4.81
C ARG A 527 10.64 2.65 5.05
N ALA A 528 11.88 2.95 5.43
CA ALA A 528 12.33 4.33 5.64
C ALA A 528 12.21 5.20 4.37
N LEU A 529 12.46 4.62 3.19
CA LEU A 529 12.26 5.26 1.90
C LEU A 529 10.77 5.45 1.56
N ALA A 530 9.95 4.40 1.71
CA ALA A 530 8.53 4.44 1.38
C ALA A 530 7.75 5.41 2.28
N GLU A 531 8.07 5.44 3.58
CA GLU A 531 7.50 6.34 4.58
C GLU A 531 8.04 7.78 4.49
N GLY A 532 9.09 7.99 3.69
CA GLY A 532 9.73 9.29 3.52
C GLY A 532 10.46 9.77 4.77
N LYS A 533 10.93 8.85 5.64
CA LYS A 533 11.92 9.15 6.68
C LYS A 533 13.23 9.60 6.03
N ILE A 534 13.61 8.91 4.96
CA ILE A 534 14.61 9.39 4.00
C ILE A 534 13.83 10.14 2.91
N GLY A 535 13.96 11.47 2.90
CA GLY A 535 13.28 12.33 1.93
C GLY A 535 13.87 12.17 0.52
N TRP A 536 13.01 11.92 -0.46
CA TRP A 536 13.41 11.81 -1.86
C TRP A 536 12.26 12.23 -2.77
N ALA A 537 12.58 12.79 -3.95
CA ALA A 537 11.63 12.98 -5.04
C ALA A 537 12.33 13.18 -6.39
N PHE A 538 11.66 12.75 -7.46
CA PHE A 538 12.11 12.97 -8.83
C PHE A 538 11.83 14.40 -9.30
N TRP A 539 12.61 14.84 -10.28
CA TRP A 539 12.27 15.92 -11.19
C TRP A 539 11.50 15.38 -12.40
N PRO A 540 10.56 16.13 -12.99
CA PRO A 540 9.91 15.74 -14.24
C PRO A 540 10.90 15.75 -15.44
N PRO A 541 10.62 15.00 -16.53
CA PRO A 541 11.49 14.86 -17.70
C PRO A 541 12.06 16.17 -18.27
N ASP A 542 11.24 17.22 -18.34
CA ASP A 542 11.59 18.48 -19.01
C ASP A 542 12.28 19.50 -18.08
N THR A 543 12.87 19.03 -16.98
CA THR A 543 13.49 19.93 -15.99
C THR A 543 14.83 20.45 -16.47
N PRO A 544 15.07 21.78 -16.47
CA PRO A 544 16.36 22.35 -16.84
C PRO A 544 17.49 21.91 -15.89
N PRO A 545 18.69 21.58 -16.39
CA PRO A 545 19.83 21.19 -15.56
C PRO A 545 20.20 22.22 -14.48
N GLU A 546 20.04 23.51 -14.78
CA GLU A 546 20.30 24.60 -13.83
C GLU A 546 19.43 24.49 -12.56
N GLN A 547 18.17 24.06 -12.71
CA GLN A 547 17.25 23.89 -11.60
C GLN A 547 17.63 22.69 -10.72
N ILE A 548 18.21 21.64 -11.32
CA ILE A 548 18.69 20.46 -10.62
C ILE A 548 19.96 20.80 -9.84
N ALA A 549 20.92 21.46 -10.49
CA ALA A 549 22.17 21.90 -9.87
C ALA A 549 21.92 22.84 -8.68
N ALA A 550 20.96 23.77 -8.80
CA ALA A 550 20.57 24.69 -7.73
C ALA A 550 19.97 24.00 -6.50
N ALA A 551 19.43 22.78 -6.65
CA ALA A 551 18.74 22.05 -5.59
C ALA A 551 19.65 21.16 -4.73
N GLY A 552 20.97 21.12 -5.00
CA GLY A 552 21.94 20.41 -4.16
C GLY A 552 23.03 19.68 -4.94
N GLY A 553 23.75 20.40 -5.82
CA GLY A 553 24.76 19.84 -6.73
C GLY A 553 25.79 18.86 -6.16
N ASP A 554 26.34 18.06 -7.08
CA ASP A 554 27.34 16.99 -6.98
C ASP A 554 26.94 15.71 -6.20
N GLY A 555 26.12 14.88 -6.86
CA GLY A 555 25.99 13.46 -6.51
C GLY A 555 24.92 13.11 -5.48
N HIS A 556 23.98 14.02 -5.22
CA HIS A 556 22.87 13.81 -4.28
C HIS A 556 21.72 12.96 -4.87
N GLY A 557 21.62 12.86 -6.19
CA GLY A 557 20.55 12.11 -6.86
C GLY A 557 19.16 12.60 -6.45
N LEU A 558 18.29 11.70 -6.01
CA LEU A 558 16.93 12.02 -5.58
C LEU A 558 16.83 12.58 -4.16
N TRP A 559 17.92 12.61 -3.39
CA TRP A 559 17.87 12.90 -1.96
C TRP A 559 17.46 14.35 -1.69
N ILE A 560 16.55 14.52 -0.73
CA ILE A 560 16.12 15.82 -0.22
C ILE A 560 16.57 15.92 1.24
N PRO A 561 17.61 16.71 1.53
CA PRO A 561 18.05 16.96 2.90
C PRO A 561 16.95 17.64 3.70
N ARG A 562 16.65 17.13 4.90
CA ARG A 562 15.78 17.82 5.85
C ARG A 562 16.63 18.79 6.68
N ALA A 563 16.09 19.98 6.94
CA ALA A 563 16.79 21.03 7.69
C ALA A 563 17.11 20.64 9.16
N ASP A 564 16.38 19.66 9.73
CA ASP A 564 16.45 19.29 11.15
C ASP A 564 17.14 17.94 11.44
N SER A 565 17.99 17.42 10.56
CA SER A 565 18.59 16.08 10.73
C SER A 565 19.74 16.01 11.76
N THR A 566 19.59 16.61 12.94
CA THR A 566 20.46 16.35 14.10
C THR A 566 20.12 15.05 14.84
N ASP A 567 18.99 14.41 14.52
CA ASP A 567 18.51 13.22 15.23
C ASP A 567 19.00 11.92 14.57
N GLU A 568 20.28 11.61 14.77
CA GLU A 568 20.92 10.34 14.36
C GLU A 568 20.32 9.09 15.06
N GLU A 569 19.48 9.26 16.09
CA GLU A 569 18.94 8.17 16.93
C GLU A 569 17.55 7.63 16.50
N GLU A 570 16.83 8.30 15.58
CA GLU A 570 15.40 8.02 15.37
C GLU A 570 15.11 6.76 14.53
N PHE A 571 16.07 6.33 13.70
CA PHE A 571 15.94 5.14 12.83
C PHE A 571 15.90 3.79 13.58
N GLY A 572 15.96 3.75 14.92
CA GLY A 572 16.11 2.51 15.69
C GLY A 572 14.95 2.14 16.63
N ARG A 573 14.25 3.12 17.21
CA ARG A 573 13.33 2.83 18.34
C ARG A 573 11.90 2.49 17.95
N GLY A 574 11.49 2.71 16.70
CA GLY A 574 10.11 2.48 16.25
C GLY A 574 9.82 1.05 15.78
N GLU A 575 10.85 0.30 15.39
CA GLU A 575 10.70 -0.91 14.57
C GLU A 575 10.52 -2.21 15.39
N ASP A 576 11.07 -2.29 16.61
CA ASP A 576 10.99 -3.49 17.46
C ASP A 576 9.57 -3.82 17.98
N ALA A 577 8.62 -2.90 17.86
CA ALA A 577 7.23 -3.12 18.27
C ALA A 577 6.41 -3.84 17.20
N ASP A 578 6.63 -3.53 15.93
CA ASP A 578 5.89 -4.12 14.80
C ASP A 578 6.42 -5.50 14.42
N ASP A 579 7.74 -5.73 14.54
CA ASP A 579 8.36 -7.05 14.29
C ASP A 579 7.88 -8.11 15.30
N LYS A 580 7.59 -7.72 16.56
CA LYS A 580 7.07 -8.64 17.58
C LYS A 580 5.63 -9.12 17.31
N ALA A 581 4.85 -8.35 16.58
CA ALA A 581 3.50 -8.76 16.15
C ALA A 581 3.53 -9.73 14.96
N PHE A 582 4.62 -9.73 14.18
CA PHE A 582 4.77 -10.56 13.00
C PHE A 582 5.44 -11.91 13.30
N ASN A 583 6.41 -11.93 14.21
CA ASN A 583 7.17 -13.13 14.56
C ASN A 583 6.39 -14.15 15.40
N SER A 584 5.16 -13.83 15.85
CA SER A 584 4.27 -14.80 16.48
C SER A 584 3.43 -15.60 15.48
N ASN A 585 3.60 -15.36 14.16
CA ASN A 585 2.77 -15.96 13.12
C ASN A 585 3.58 -16.60 11.97
N SER A 586 4.87 -16.86 12.17
CA SER A 586 5.80 -17.38 11.16
C SER A 586 6.70 -18.52 11.66
N GLU A 587 6.25 -19.29 12.65
CA GLU A 587 6.81 -20.63 12.91
C GLU A 587 5.95 -21.67 12.17
N GLU A 588 6.08 -21.71 10.84
CA GLU A 588 5.81 -22.93 10.07
C GLU A 588 7.06 -23.24 9.25
N THR A 589 7.57 -24.44 9.51
CA THR A 589 8.81 -25.03 9.01
C THR A 589 8.75 -25.35 7.53
N GLU A 590 9.86 -25.12 6.84
CA GLU A 590 10.15 -25.69 5.52
C GLU A 590 10.21 -27.22 5.64
N GLU A 591 9.24 -27.94 5.07
CA GLU A 591 9.38 -29.36 4.72
C GLU A 591 9.07 -29.55 3.23
N GLU A 592 9.87 -30.41 2.62
CA GLU A 592 9.94 -30.73 1.19
C GLU A 592 8.68 -31.48 0.74
N ASP A 593 8.16 -31.14 -0.45
CA ASP A 593 7.02 -31.78 -1.10
C ASP A 593 7.29 -33.27 -1.38
N ASP A 594 6.48 -34.17 -0.80
CA ASP A 594 6.28 -35.53 -1.30
C ASP A 594 4.76 -35.79 -1.43
N ASP A 595 4.34 -36.20 -2.63
CA ASP A 595 2.95 -36.36 -3.05
C ASP A 595 2.24 -37.46 -2.23
N SER A 596 1.16 -37.12 -1.51
CA SER A 596 0.03 -38.04 -1.31
C SER A 596 -1.24 -37.34 -0.78
N GLU A 597 -2.36 -37.83 -1.33
CA GLU A 597 -3.79 -37.58 -1.09
C GLU A 597 -4.21 -36.86 0.21
N ILE A 598 -4.98 -35.77 0.05
CA ILE A 598 -5.66 -35.05 1.14
C ILE A 598 -7.03 -35.68 1.40
N THR A 599 -7.24 -36.12 2.65
CA THR A 599 -8.56 -36.27 3.29
C THR A 599 -8.68 -35.23 4.40
N GLU A 600 -9.87 -34.62 4.49
CA GLU A 600 -10.22 -33.46 5.30
C GLU A 600 -10.42 -33.81 6.79
N GLU A 601 -9.84 -33.03 7.72
CA GLU A 601 -10.38 -32.85 9.08
C GLU A 601 -10.11 -31.42 9.60
N GLU A 602 -11.16 -30.77 10.09
CA GLU A 602 -11.19 -29.41 10.65
C GLU A 602 -10.76 -29.38 12.13
N GLU A 603 -9.95 -28.39 12.55
CA GLU A 603 -9.75 -28.04 13.97
C GLU A 603 -9.99 -26.54 14.27
N ASP A 604 -10.89 -26.30 15.21
CA ASP A 604 -11.33 -25.01 15.75
C ASP A 604 -10.34 -24.42 16.78
N GLY A 605 -9.96 -23.15 16.60
CA GLY A 605 -9.20 -22.35 17.57
C GLY A 605 -10.02 -21.22 18.20
N GLU A 606 -10.35 -21.34 19.48
CA GLU A 606 -11.06 -20.32 20.29
C GLU A 606 -10.20 -19.07 20.58
N GLY A 607 -10.70 -17.91 20.16
CA GLY A 607 -10.16 -16.59 20.48
C GLY A 607 -10.65 -16.04 21.82
N GLY A 608 -9.75 -15.38 22.55
CA GLY A 608 -10.04 -14.68 23.81
C GLY A 608 -10.66 -13.28 23.59
N ASP A 609 -11.71 -13.02 24.36
CA ASP A 609 -12.53 -11.79 24.39
C ASP A 609 -11.93 -10.71 25.33
N VAL A 610 -11.94 -9.46 24.86
CA VAL A 610 -11.96 -8.25 25.72
C VAL A 610 -12.84 -7.17 25.06
N GLY A 611 -14.05 -6.99 25.57
CA GLY A 611 -14.55 -5.66 25.94
C GLY A 611 -15.65 -4.99 25.10
N SER A 612 -16.87 -5.52 25.22
CA SER A 612 -18.18 -4.92 24.90
C SER A 612 -18.33 -3.41 25.18
N VAL A 613 -18.97 -2.65 24.26
CA VAL A 613 -20.27 -1.93 24.45
C VAL A 613 -20.91 -1.60 23.08
N GLY A 614 -22.19 -1.93 22.87
CA GLY A 614 -23.08 -1.29 21.89
C GLY A 614 -23.78 -2.21 20.88
N VAL A 615 -24.96 -2.73 21.25
CA VAL A 615 -25.82 -3.66 20.49
C VAL A 615 -26.37 -3.03 19.20
N GLY A 616 -26.13 -3.65 18.04
CA GLY A 616 -26.70 -3.27 16.75
C GLY A 616 -27.80 -4.26 16.31
N MET A 617 -29.01 -3.74 16.16
CA MET A 617 -30.21 -4.47 15.74
C MET A 617 -30.28 -4.54 14.21
N PHE A 618 -29.74 -5.61 13.59
CA PHE A 618 -29.98 -5.98 12.19
C PHE A 618 -30.09 -7.49 12.08
N GLY A 619 -31.24 -8.01 12.48
CA GLY A 619 -31.67 -9.40 12.29
C GLY A 619 -32.99 -9.48 11.52
N ALA A 620 -33.26 -8.54 10.62
CA ALA A 620 -34.54 -8.46 9.92
C ALA A 620 -34.38 -7.92 8.49
N LEU A 621 -33.62 -8.65 7.65
CA LEU A 621 -33.71 -8.63 6.19
C LEU A 621 -33.18 -9.97 5.63
N ALA A 622 -33.59 -11.09 6.22
CA ALA A 622 -33.53 -12.39 5.58
C ALA A 622 -34.94 -12.63 5.01
N ILE A 623 -35.08 -12.48 3.69
CA ILE A 623 -36.27 -12.91 2.97
C ILE A 623 -36.16 -14.42 2.82
N GLU A 624 -37.26 -15.10 3.14
CA GLU A 624 -37.44 -16.55 3.15
C GLU A 624 -37.11 -17.14 1.76
N GLU A 625 -36.18 -18.10 1.71
CA GLU A 625 -36.05 -19.04 0.60
C GLU A 625 -37.06 -20.15 0.88
N GLU A 626 -38.13 -20.22 0.07
CA GLU A 626 -39.01 -21.39 0.02
C GLU A 626 -38.27 -22.48 -0.76
N ASP A 627 -38.04 -23.61 -0.08
CA ASP A 627 -37.56 -24.87 -0.64
C ASP A 627 -38.67 -25.45 -1.55
N ASP A 628 -38.42 -25.55 -2.85
CA ASP A 628 -39.22 -26.37 -3.77
C ASP A 628 -38.52 -27.71 -4.00
N ASP A 629 -39.19 -28.78 -3.58
CA ASP A 629 -38.83 -30.18 -3.72
C ASP A 629 -38.79 -30.60 -5.22
N GLU A 630 -37.67 -31.17 -5.69
CA GLU A 630 -37.60 -31.89 -6.96
C GLU A 630 -38.12 -33.33 -6.75
N GLU A 631 -39.31 -33.63 -7.27
CA GLU A 631 -39.84 -34.99 -7.42
C GLU A 631 -39.13 -35.73 -8.58
N GLU A 632 -38.58 -36.90 -8.24
CA GLU A 632 -38.09 -37.92 -9.17
C GLU A 632 -39.26 -38.55 -9.95
N GLU A 633 -39.21 -38.54 -11.28
CA GLU A 633 -39.99 -39.48 -12.11
C GLU A 633 -39.04 -40.36 -12.94
N GLU A 634 -38.73 -41.54 -12.40
CA GLU A 634 -38.55 -42.75 -13.18
C GLU A 634 -39.95 -43.35 -13.44
N GLU A 635 -40.32 -43.61 -14.70
CA GLU A 635 -40.67 -44.99 -15.10
C GLU A 635 -40.98 -45.15 -16.60
N SER A 636 -40.62 -46.36 -17.02
CA SER A 636 -40.72 -47.04 -18.30
C SER A 636 -42.13 -47.33 -18.83
N GLU A 637 -42.22 -47.44 -20.15
CA GLU A 637 -43.02 -48.41 -20.93
C GLU A 637 -44.36 -48.93 -20.37
N LYS A 638 -45.50 -48.45 -20.91
CA LYS A 638 -46.37 -49.18 -21.87
C LYS A 638 -47.66 -48.44 -22.18
#